data_AF-A0A7C4VYQ5-F1
#
_entry.id   AF-A0A7C4VYQ5-F1
#
_cell.length_a   1.000
_cell.length_b   1.000
_cell.length_c   1.000
_cell.angle_alpha   90.00
_cell.angle_beta   90.00
_cell.angle_gamma   90.00
#
_symmetry.space_group_name_H-M   'P 1'
#
loop_
_entity.id
_entity.type
_entity.pdbx_description
1 polymer ?
#
loop_
_entity_poly.entity_id
_entity_poly.type
_entity_poly.pdbx_seq_one_letter_code
_entity_poly.pdbx_strand_id
1 'polypeptide(L)'
;VKNVEKDKILLFDKKGFVINGFQDGNLIIEVPIGRENEIKKMGYDYEILIYNVTKYYEDNFADARYHTYQEFLDTLHILAINFSHICRLETIGFSVQNRPIVVMRITDNPDIEEYEPEILIEGNTHGDEKIGSEAAFGILRYLVLNYGIDPLVTQIVNSREIWISPVFNPDGHISNTRENANGVDLNRDYGYAWDTGWGSPDAFSQPETRAFRNLSARCHFSHWTSYHSGILFISCPWSYSPFTPPDSALVIGTFAREYASFTGYPYAQGYHGMYEIHGCSKDYAYGVYGAISWTTEICYIKTPPADSIEPITNREIQAMKNLIIKIKIGIEGVVKDSFTNQPIKALIQVDTFWPVYSDSVDGYFMRPLLSDTYSLKIMAPGYQTKIIENVISPSDTAIFLEIKLAPDSNSRYFGFITTMLRHRDNNIIPTFSNLALGYPDDRRISLGINGWIVIDMLKPVLNQPGIDFFVYENDNDPEGYNVYVSQNWNGPFYFCGSDTGTAAFDLSRSGLNWARYIKIVDDGDGSSSPTAGFDLDAIVAYTSPGPLLAPSLFGIIDTPPNGNGNGRAEPNELVSLLFKIRNMGNETAESVYTILRTSDTFITIIDSITYFGDILPDSEVGPLDPRIFISPNTPPRWQTRFNLVMIANNYLDSTTITIQTGGGTATCPIPDNQYIYWAYDNSCSTYTECPRYEWIEIRNIGIRLPITNDDQTIRIKWPFSFKYYGVIYNDSLSVCSNGWITPMRTTLTSYSNQPLPDPTSTNPSAMICPNWDDLYPPQSNGIWFLYDSLNHRIIIEWDSVHYYNPREVWDKFQVIIYDSTVAGPNGYNKILFQYKTRNGFTSSTIGIEDHTNTIGINYPQEGIIRERAIRFTNVWPQVVCICQDFKNQKEKVSYPTIIASQVKLNLEREKEISIYNLTGSKVKSLKPKGKEIVLDMKELPKGIYIINLKENKKNLKVIKIR
;
A
#
# COMPACT_ATOMS: atom_id res chain seq x y z
N VAL A 1 -17.88 -24.29 -1.47
CA VAL A 1 -19.14 -24.16 -0.70
C VAL A 1 -20.05 -23.19 -1.42
N LYS A 2 -21.31 -23.56 -1.69
CA LYS A 2 -22.22 -22.82 -2.58
C LYS A 2 -23.09 -21.83 -1.82
N ASN A 3 -23.47 -20.73 -2.48
CA ASN A 3 -24.38 -19.70 -1.96
C ASN A 3 -23.98 -19.16 -0.58
N VAL A 4 -22.68 -19.00 -0.35
CA VAL A 4 -22.16 -18.41 0.88
C VAL A 4 -22.28 -16.89 0.76
N GLU A 5 -23.04 -16.29 1.65
CA GLU A 5 -23.10 -14.83 1.77
C GLU A 5 -21.73 -14.30 2.24
N LYS A 6 -21.28 -13.17 1.68
CA LYS A 6 -19.91 -12.65 1.91
C LYS A 6 -19.61 -12.40 3.40
N ASP A 7 -20.61 -12.06 4.21
CA ASP A 7 -20.52 -11.86 5.66
C ASP A 7 -20.38 -13.17 6.46
N LYS A 8 -20.61 -14.32 5.82
CA LYS A 8 -20.49 -15.67 6.41
C LYS A 8 -19.14 -16.31 6.15
N ILE A 9 -18.30 -15.72 5.30
CA ILE A 9 -16.98 -16.25 4.94
C ILE A 9 -16.11 -16.49 6.18
N LEU A 10 -16.02 -15.49 7.07
CA LEU A 10 -15.26 -15.57 8.33
C LEU A 10 -15.76 -16.65 9.31
N LEU A 11 -16.97 -17.18 9.11
CA LEU A 11 -17.47 -18.31 9.89
C LEU A 11 -16.70 -19.60 9.58
N PHE A 12 -16.26 -19.77 8.34
CA PHE A 12 -15.50 -20.92 7.89
C PHE A 12 -14.05 -20.85 8.39
N ASP A 13 -13.42 -19.67 8.33
CA ASP A 13 -12.10 -19.42 8.93
C ASP A 13 -12.08 -19.67 10.44
N LYS A 14 -13.07 -19.16 11.19
CA LYS A 14 -13.24 -19.43 12.64
C LYS A 14 -13.44 -20.90 12.97
N LYS A 15 -13.83 -21.73 12.00
CA LYS A 15 -13.94 -23.19 12.14
C LYS A 15 -12.63 -23.91 11.81
N GLY A 16 -11.58 -23.17 11.46
CA GLY A 16 -10.28 -23.69 11.05
C GLY A 16 -10.30 -24.26 9.63
N PHE A 17 -11.14 -23.72 8.74
CA PHE A 17 -11.07 -23.98 7.31
C PHE A 17 -10.29 -22.85 6.64
N VAL A 18 -9.33 -23.18 5.76
CA VAL A 18 -8.54 -22.18 5.03
C VAL A 18 -9.40 -21.62 3.91
N ILE A 19 -9.43 -20.30 3.72
CA ILE A 19 -10.19 -19.67 2.64
C ILE A 19 -9.24 -19.38 1.47
N ASN A 20 -9.51 -19.98 0.31
CA ASN A 20 -8.68 -19.82 -0.89
C ASN A 20 -9.30 -18.87 -1.92
N GLY A 21 -10.60 -18.57 -1.80
CA GLY A 21 -11.23 -17.64 -2.73
C GLY A 21 -12.73 -17.51 -2.55
N PHE A 22 -13.30 -16.47 -3.16
CA PHE A 22 -14.74 -16.24 -3.15
C PHE A 22 -15.17 -15.64 -4.48
N GLN A 23 -15.98 -16.37 -5.24
CA GLN A 23 -16.44 -15.99 -6.57
C GLN A 23 -17.88 -16.44 -6.81
N ASP A 24 -18.72 -15.56 -7.34
CA ASP A 24 -20.11 -15.84 -7.74
C ASP A 24 -20.97 -16.49 -6.63
N GLY A 25 -20.79 -16.03 -5.38
CA GLY A 25 -21.49 -16.58 -4.21
C GLY A 25 -20.95 -17.94 -3.76
N ASN A 26 -19.86 -18.44 -4.35
CA ASN A 26 -19.21 -19.67 -3.95
C ASN A 26 -17.93 -19.36 -3.17
N LEU A 27 -17.84 -19.91 -1.96
CA LEU A 27 -16.64 -19.85 -1.13
C LEU A 27 -15.78 -21.08 -1.39
N ILE A 28 -14.55 -20.86 -1.82
CA ILE A 28 -13.53 -21.89 -2.01
C ILE A 28 -12.73 -21.97 -0.71
N ILE A 29 -12.79 -23.13 -0.06
CA ILE A 29 -12.10 -23.38 1.20
C ILE A 29 -11.41 -24.75 1.18
N GLU A 30 -10.33 -24.88 1.93
CA GLU A 30 -9.73 -26.16 2.28
C GLU A 30 -10.35 -26.71 3.56
N VAL A 31 -10.71 -27.99 3.50
CA VAL A 31 -11.38 -28.69 4.60
C VAL A 31 -10.55 -29.92 4.94
N PRO A 32 -10.06 -30.05 6.18
CA PRO A 32 -9.38 -31.27 6.60
C PRO A 32 -10.26 -32.50 6.39
N ILE A 33 -9.66 -33.61 5.93
CA ILE A 33 -10.37 -34.87 5.67
C ILE A 33 -11.22 -35.27 6.88
N GLY A 34 -12.50 -35.55 6.63
CA GLY A 34 -13.47 -35.96 7.65
C GLY A 34 -14.25 -34.82 8.32
N ARG A 35 -13.96 -33.55 7.98
CA ARG A 35 -14.69 -32.36 8.48
C ARG A 35 -15.71 -31.79 7.49
N GLU A 36 -15.91 -32.40 6.33
CA GLU A 36 -16.81 -31.93 5.27
C GLU A 36 -18.27 -31.88 5.74
N ASN A 37 -18.64 -32.81 6.63
CA ASN A 37 -19.96 -32.85 7.27
C ASN A 37 -20.26 -31.61 8.13
N GLU A 38 -19.24 -30.86 8.56
CA GLU A 38 -19.46 -29.60 9.28
C GLU A 38 -20.04 -28.51 8.37
N ILE A 39 -19.69 -28.49 7.08
CA ILE A 39 -20.25 -27.54 6.11
C ILE A 39 -21.75 -27.76 5.94
N LYS A 40 -22.17 -29.03 5.79
CA LYS A 40 -23.59 -29.40 5.74
C LYS A 40 -24.34 -29.04 7.03
N LYS A 41 -23.71 -29.25 8.19
CA LYS A 41 -24.29 -28.84 9.50
C LYS A 41 -24.41 -27.33 9.65
N MET A 42 -23.59 -26.57 8.92
CA MET A 42 -23.68 -25.11 8.84
C MET A 42 -24.77 -24.63 7.88
N GLY A 43 -25.50 -25.54 7.22
CA GLY A 43 -26.61 -25.21 6.33
C GLY A 43 -26.19 -24.89 4.89
N TYR A 44 -24.96 -25.22 4.50
CA TYR A 44 -24.46 -24.97 3.16
C TYR A 44 -24.27 -26.27 2.38
N ASP A 45 -24.65 -26.22 1.11
CA ASP A 45 -24.24 -27.21 0.15
C ASP A 45 -22.79 -26.96 -0.27
N TYR A 46 -22.08 -28.04 -0.59
CA TYR A 46 -20.72 -27.95 -1.09
C TYR A 46 -20.54 -28.92 -2.25
N GLU A 47 -19.59 -28.56 -3.09
CA GLU A 47 -19.03 -29.41 -4.11
C GLU A 47 -17.56 -29.60 -3.78
N ILE A 48 -17.10 -30.84 -3.88
CA ILE A 48 -15.68 -31.15 -3.71
C ILE A 48 -15.03 -30.81 -5.05
N LEU A 49 -14.38 -29.66 -5.13
CA LEU A 49 -13.59 -29.27 -6.29
C LEU A 49 -12.34 -30.15 -6.39
N ILE A 50 -11.74 -30.44 -5.23
CA ILE A 50 -10.50 -31.20 -5.07
C ILE A 50 -10.68 -32.12 -3.86
N TYR A 51 -10.68 -33.44 -4.08
CA TYR A 51 -10.95 -34.42 -3.02
C TYR A 51 -9.78 -34.68 -2.09
N ASN A 52 -8.59 -34.73 -2.66
CA ASN A 52 -7.36 -34.88 -1.91
C ASN A 52 -6.50 -33.68 -2.28
N VAL A 53 -6.60 -32.63 -1.47
CA VAL A 53 -5.89 -31.37 -1.65
C VAL A 53 -4.38 -31.63 -1.67
N THR A 54 -3.87 -32.50 -0.80
CA THR A 54 -2.48 -32.98 -0.84
C THR A 54 -2.14 -33.66 -2.16
N LYS A 55 -3.00 -34.52 -2.72
CA LYS A 55 -2.75 -35.16 -4.03
C LYS A 55 -2.95 -34.24 -5.22
N TYR A 56 -3.93 -33.35 -5.22
CA TYR A 56 -4.07 -32.31 -6.24
C TYR A 56 -2.88 -31.37 -6.22
N TYR A 57 -2.34 -31.12 -5.02
CA TYR A 57 -1.06 -30.47 -4.90
C TYR A 57 0.06 -31.39 -5.40
N GLU A 58 0.15 -32.68 -5.05
CA GLU A 58 1.13 -33.61 -5.66
C GLU A 58 1.04 -33.57 -7.19
N ASP A 59 -0.16 -33.48 -7.76
CA ASP A 59 -0.44 -33.37 -9.19
C ASP A 59 -0.03 -31.98 -9.75
N ASN A 60 -0.21 -30.88 -8.99
CA ASN A 60 0.33 -29.54 -9.30
C ASN A 60 1.84 -29.40 -9.00
N PHE A 61 2.41 -30.29 -8.18
CA PHE A 61 3.82 -30.41 -7.81
C PHE A 61 4.57 -31.24 -8.86
N ALA A 62 3.87 -32.10 -9.62
CA ALA A 62 4.41 -33.16 -10.49
C ALA A 62 4.46 -32.83 -11.99
N ASP A 63 3.66 -31.89 -12.49
CA ASP A 63 3.67 -31.56 -13.91
C ASP A 63 4.54 -30.33 -14.21
N ALA A 64 5.43 -30.46 -15.20
CA ALA A 64 6.16 -29.35 -15.78
C ALA A 64 5.17 -28.45 -16.55
N ARG A 65 4.50 -27.54 -15.83
CA ARG A 65 3.52 -26.58 -16.34
C ARG A 65 3.72 -25.20 -15.73
N TYR A 66 3.21 -24.17 -16.40
CA TYR A 66 3.17 -22.83 -15.84
C TYR A 66 2.05 -22.68 -14.82
N HIS A 67 2.35 -21.98 -13.74
CA HIS A 67 1.39 -21.60 -12.72
C HIS A 67 0.74 -20.27 -13.08
N THR A 68 -0.58 -20.19 -12.84
CA THR A 68 -1.29 -18.91 -12.80
C THR A 68 -0.87 -18.13 -11.56
N TYR A 69 -1.11 -16.81 -11.56
CA TYR A 69 -0.86 -15.97 -10.39
C TYR A 69 -1.57 -16.51 -9.12
N GLN A 70 -2.82 -16.96 -9.26
CA GLN A 70 -3.58 -17.50 -8.12
C GLN A 70 -2.93 -18.80 -7.59
N GLU A 71 -2.46 -19.67 -8.47
CA GLU A 71 -1.77 -20.91 -8.07
C GLU A 71 -0.46 -20.62 -7.34
N PHE A 72 0.31 -19.62 -7.77
CA PHE A 72 1.48 -19.16 -7.01
C PHE A 72 1.07 -18.66 -5.62
N LEU A 73 0.10 -17.75 -5.55
CA LEU A 73 -0.33 -17.15 -4.28
C LEU A 73 -0.84 -18.22 -3.29
N ASP A 74 -1.72 -19.11 -3.75
CA ASP A 74 -2.28 -20.21 -2.95
C ASP A 74 -1.16 -21.12 -2.43
N THR A 75 -0.22 -21.49 -3.30
CA THR A 75 0.89 -22.37 -2.91
C THR A 75 1.83 -21.70 -1.91
N LEU A 76 2.14 -20.42 -2.07
CA LEU A 76 2.96 -19.67 -1.13
C LEU A 76 2.29 -19.58 0.25
N HIS A 77 0.98 -19.32 0.33
CA HIS A 77 0.26 -19.31 1.61
C HIS A 77 0.36 -20.66 2.32
N ILE A 78 0.21 -21.76 1.58
CA ILE A 78 0.28 -23.11 2.12
C ILE A 78 1.69 -23.44 2.61
N LEU A 79 2.72 -23.08 1.86
CA LEU A 79 4.11 -23.28 2.29
C LEU A 79 4.41 -22.52 3.58
N ALA A 80 3.94 -21.27 3.70
CA ALA A 80 4.11 -20.50 4.93
C ALA A 80 3.40 -21.13 6.14
N ILE A 81 2.23 -21.76 5.94
CA ILE A 81 1.50 -22.47 7.01
C ILE A 81 2.20 -23.78 7.39
N ASN A 82 2.53 -24.61 6.40
CA ASN A 82 3.09 -25.95 6.64
C ASN A 82 4.54 -25.91 7.14
N PHE A 83 5.28 -24.89 6.72
CA PHE A 83 6.67 -24.67 7.09
C PHE A 83 6.82 -23.41 7.94
N SER A 84 5.84 -23.11 8.79
CA SER A 84 5.83 -21.92 9.64
C SER A 84 6.98 -21.83 10.65
N HIS A 85 7.79 -22.87 10.79
CA HIS A 85 9.02 -22.81 11.58
C HIS A 85 10.18 -22.18 10.81
N ILE A 86 10.10 -22.12 9.48
CA ILE A 86 11.14 -21.55 8.61
C ILE A 86 10.64 -20.54 7.58
N CYS A 87 9.32 -20.30 7.49
CA CYS A 87 8.72 -19.48 6.43
C CYS A 87 7.74 -18.43 6.96
N ARG A 88 7.81 -17.20 6.45
CA ARG A 88 6.74 -16.18 6.58
C ARG A 88 6.43 -15.61 5.21
N LEU A 89 5.15 -15.51 4.88
CA LEU A 89 4.70 -14.84 3.66
C LEU A 89 4.31 -13.40 3.99
N GLU A 90 4.88 -12.45 3.28
CA GLU A 90 4.62 -11.03 3.47
C GLU A 90 4.05 -10.41 2.19
N THR A 91 3.02 -9.57 2.34
CA THR A 91 2.56 -8.69 1.27
C THR A 91 3.32 -7.37 1.36
N ILE A 92 4.15 -7.09 0.37
CA ILE A 92 5.02 -5.89 0.35
C ILE A 92 4.38 -4.69 -0.35
N GLY A 93 3.29 -4.92 -1.07
CA GLY A 93 2.55 -3.90 -1.79
C GLY A 93 1.43 -4.50 -2.63
N PHE A 94 0.80 -3.65 -3.43
CA PHE A 94 -0.26 -4.04 -4.36
C PHE A 94 0.08 -3.51 -5.75
N SER A 95 -0.24 -4.27 -6.78
CA SER A 95 -0.14 -3.83 -8.18
C SER A 95 -1.14 -2.72 -8.51
N VAL A 96 -1.04 -2.16 -9.72
CA VAL A 96 -2.00 -1.18 -10.25
C VAL A 96 -3.46 -1.67 -10.17
N GLN A 97 -3.70 -2.94 -10.50
CA GLN A 97 -5.03 -3.57 -10.38
C GLN A 97 -5.31 -4.16 -8.99
N ASN A 98 -4.58 -3.69 -7.97
CA ASN A 98 -4.77 -4.02 -6.56
C ASN A 98 -4.60 -5.52 -6.25
N ARG A 99 -3.68 -6.21 -6.93
CA ARG A 99 -3.28 -7.60 -6.63
C ARG A 99 -2.09 -7.61 -5.66
N PRO A 100 -2.09 -8.46 -4.62
CA PRO A 100 -1.00 -8.47 -3.65
C PRO A 100 0.31 -8.92 -4.29
N ILE A 101 1.37 -8.15 -4.06
CA ILE A 101 2.74 -8.52 -4.38
C ILE A 101 3.32 -9.15 -3.12
N VAL A 102 3.67 -10.44 -3.22
CA VAL A 102 4.07 -11.23 -2.06
C VAL A 102 5.52 -11.68 -2.16
N VAL A 103 6.16 -11.81 -1.01
CA VAL A 103 7.52 -12.34 -0.85
C VAL A 103 7.52 -13.37 0.27
N MET A 104 8.16 -14.52 0.04
CA MET A 104 8.39 -15.52 1.07
C MET A 104 9.73 -15.25 1.72
N ARG A 105 9.73 -15.02 3.03
CA ARG A 105 10.92 -15.00 3.89
C ARG A 105 11.21 -16.42 4.38
N ILE A 106 12.44 -16.88 4.19
CA ILE A 106 12.91 -18.23 4.52
C ILE A 106 14.20 -18.12 5.37
N THR A 107 14.13 -18.54 6.63
CA THR A 107 15.22 -18.55 7.64
C THR A 107 14.82 -19.51 8.76
N ASP A 108 15.72 -20.02 9.58
CA ASP A 108 15.38 -20.91 10.70
C ASP A 108 14.68 -20.22 11.87
N ASN A 109 14.77 -18.88 11.98
CA ASN A 109 14.05 -18.11 13.00
C ASN A 109 13.24 -16.95 12.40
N PRO A 110 12.17 -17.23 11.65
CA PRO A 110 11.45 -16.23 10.88
C PRO A 110 10.50 -15.36 11.73
N ASP A 111 10.75 -15.21 13.04
CA ASP A 111 10.06 -14.26 13.93
C ASP A 111 11.06 -13.36 14.68
N ILE A 112 12.37 -13.56 14.47
CA ILE A 112 13.45 -12.88 15.18
C ILE A 112 14.42 -12.35 14.12
N GLU A 113 14.91 -11.13 14.32
CA GLU A 113 16.00 -10.59 13.51
C GLU A 113 17.33 -11.14 14.03
N GLU A 114 18.15 -11.70 13.15
CA GLU A 114 19.43 -12.32 13.50
C GLU A 114 20.56 -11.72 12.66
N TYR A 115 21.81 -11.92 13.11
CA TYR A 115 23.01 -11.45 12.40
C TYR A 115 23.29 -12.32 11.16
N GLU A 116 22.42 -12.18 10.16
CA GLU A 116 22.40 -12.98 8.95
C GLU A 116 22.33 -12.12 7.70
N PRO A 117 23.07 -12.47 6.64
CA PRO A 117 22.95 -11.73 5.39
C PRO A 117 21.60 -12.02 4.73
N GLU A 118 20.92 -10.95 4.34
CA GLU A 118 19.66 -11.02 3.62
C GLU A 118 19.89 -11.15 2.11
N ILE A 119 19.07 -11.95 1.43
CA ILE A 119 19.19 -12.25 -0.01
C ILE A 119 17.82 -12.13 -0.66
N LEU A 120 17.71 -11.34 -1.73
CA LEU A 120 16.48 -11.21 -2.53
C LEU A 120 16.60 -11.96 -3.86
N ILE A 121 15.59 -12.76 -4.17
CA ILE A 121 15.41 -13.41 -5.47
C ILE A 121 14.02 -13.07 -5.97
N GLU A 122 13.93 -12.49 -7.16
CA GLU A 122 12.64 -12.20 -7.78
C GLU A 122 12.57 -12.73 -9.20
N GLY A 123 11.35 -13.01 -9.65
CA GLY A 123 11.03 -13.30 -11.04
C GLY A 123 9.81 -12.53 -11.51
N ASN A 124 9.66 -12.51 -12.84
CA ASN A 124 8.50 -11.94 -13.51
C ASN A 124 8.33 -10.44 -13.29
N THR A 125 9.43 -9.71 -13.28
CA THR A 125 9.40 -8.25 -13.45
C THR A 125 8.71 -7.87 -14.77
N HIS A 126 8.96 -8.63 -15.84
CA HIS A 126 8.12 -8.60 -17.03
C HIS A 126 7.12 -9.75 -17.00
N GLY A 127 5.83 -9.44 -17.17
CA GLY A 127 4.76 -10.42 -17.00
C GLY A 127 4.76 -11.55 -18.03
N ASP A 128 5.26 -11.30 -19.24
CA ASP A 128 5.34 -12.29 -20.32
C ASP A 128 6.58 -13.23 -20.23
N GLU A 129 7.48 -12.97 -19.28
CA GLU A 129 8.71 -13.73 -19.00
C GLU A 129 8.48 -14.80 -17.92
N LYS A 130 7.55 -15.72 -18.21
CA LYS A 130 6.99 -16.68 -17.23
C LYS A 130 7.99 -17.69 -16.68
N ILE A 131 9.04 -18.02 -17.43
CA ILE A 131 10.05 -18.96 -16.95
C ILE A 131 10.83 -18.41 -15.75
N GLY A 132 10.95 -17.08 -15.64
CA GLY A 132 11.55 -16.42 -14.47
C GLY A 132 10.75 -16.68 -13.19
N SER A 133 9.42 -16.68 -13.27
CA SER A 133 8.54 -17.01 -12.14
C SER A 133 8.76 -18.44 -11.66
N GLU A 134 8.82 -19.38 -12.60
CA GLU A 134 9.02 -20.81 -12.30
C GLU A 134 10.42 -21.11 -11.74
N ALA A 135 11.45 -20.38 -12.18
CA ALA A 135 12.80 -20.49 -11.64
C ALA A 135 12.87 -20.03 -10.18
N ALA A 136 12.37 -18.82 -9.88
CA ALA A 136 12.30 -18.29 -8.52
C ALA A 136 11.47 -19.20 -7.60
N PHE A 137 10.31 -19.66 -8.08
CA PHE A 137 9.46 -20.59 -7.34
C PHE A 137 10.11 -21.96 -7.10
N GLY A 138 10.85 -22.48 -8.07
CA GLY A 138 11.59 -23.73 -7.94
C GLY A 138 12.67 -23.67 -6.87
N ILE A 139 13.42 -22.56 -6.80
CA ILE A 139 14.41 -22.31 -5.74
C ILE A 139 13.74 -22.29 -4.37
N LEU A 140 12.65 -21.54 -4.23
CA LEU A 140 11.85 -21.49 -2.99
C LEU A 140 11.42 -22.89 -2.56
N ARG A 141 10.78 -23.64 -3.47
CA ARG A 141 10.33 -25.01 -3.20
C ARG A 141 11.50 -25.89 -2.79
N TYR A 142 12.63 -25.79 -3.48
CA TYR A 142 13.79 -26.61 -3.20
C TYR A 142 14.34 -26.36 -1.79
N LEU A 143 14.45 -25.09 -1.37
CA LEU A 143 14.92 -24.73 -0.03
C LEU A 143 13.98 -25.26 1.05
N VAL A 144 12.68 -25.02 0.91
CA VAL A 144 11.68 -25.41 1.91
C VAL A 144 11.55 -26.93 2.03
N LEU A 145 11.48 -27.65 0.90
CA LEU A 145 11.24 -29.09 0.89
C LEU A 145 12.46 -29.92 1.28
N ASN A 146 13.67 -29.37 1.17
CA ASN A 146 14.91 -30.06 1.53
C ASN A 146 15.50 -29.59 2.87
N TYR A 147 14.84 -28.65 3.57
CA TYR A 147 15.25 -28.24 4.91
C TYR A 147 15.15 -29.41 5.90
N GLY A 148 16.23 -29.65 6.66
CA GLY A 148 16.34 -30.81 7.55
C GLY A 148 16.62 -32.15 6.84
N ILE A 149 16.67 -32.17 5.51
CA ILE A 149 16.97 -33.35 4.69
C ILE A 149 18.33 -33.22 4.02
N ASP A 150 18.55 -32.14 3.26
CA ASP A 150 19.84 -31.78 2.67
C ASP A 150 20.63 -30.93 3.69
N PRO A 151 21.79 -31.41 4.20
CA PRO A 151 22.61 -30.65 5.15
C PRO A 151 23.04 -29.29 4.60
N LEU A 152 23.26 -29.17 3.29
CA LEU A 152 23.66 -27.92 2.66
C LEU A 152 22.52 -26.91 2.65
N VAL A 153 21.31 -27.35 2.32
CA VAL A 153 20.11 -26.51 2.38
C VAL A 153 19.82 -26.07 3.80
N THR A 154 19.99 -26.99 4.77
CA THR A 154 19.83 -26.69 6.19
C THR A 154 20.83 -25.61 6.63
N GLN A 155 22.10 -25.73 6.22
CA GLN A 155 23.11 -24.69 6.50
C GLN A 155 22.79 -23.35 5.81
N ILE A 156 22.23 -23.38 4.61
CA ILE A 156 21.81 -22.18 3.89
C ILE A 156 20.70 -21.45 4.67
N VAL A 157 19.66 -22.17 5.09
CA VAL A 157 18.51 -21.59 5.81
C VAL A 157 18.85 -21.17 7.24
N ASN A 158 19.73 -21.89 7.93
CA ASN A 158 20.14 -21.58 9.32
C ASN A 158 21.16 -20.43 9.47
N SER A 159 21.49 -19.75 8.37
CA SER A 159 22.60 -18.80 8.41
C SER A 159 22.42 -17.60 7.48
N ARG A 160 21.24 -17.47 6.88
CA ARG A 160 20.84 -16.44 5.90
C ARG A 160 19.34 -16.25 5.98
N GLU A 161 18.92 -15.02 5.73
CA GLU A 161 17.52 -14.71 5.50
C GLU A 161 17.25 -14.56 4.00
N ILE A 162 16.45 -15.47 3.44
CA ILE A 162 16.22 -15.56 1.99
C ILE A 162 14.80 -15.13 1.66
N TRP A 163 14.69 -14.08 0.84
CA TRP A 163 13.45 -13.47 0.40
C TRP A 163 13.21 -13.81 -1.06
N ILE A 164 12.07 -14.44 -1.37
CA ILE A 164 11.76 -14.87 -2.73
C ILE A 164 10.38 -14.40 -3.16
N SER A 165 10.32 -13.64 -4.27
CA SER A 165 9.07 -13.21 -4.91
C SER A 165 8.95 -13.79 -6.32
N PRO A 166 8.19 -14.87 -6.54
CA PRO A 166 8.07 -15.49 -7.85
C PRO A 166 7.34 -14.63 -8.89
N VAL A 167 6.40 -13.77 -8.46
CA VAL A 167 5.59 -12.94 -9.37
C VAL A 167 5.61 -11.49 -8.90
N PHE A 168 6.57 -10.72 -9.41
CA PHE A 168 6.66 -9.29 -9.09
C PHE A 168 5.60 -8.45 -9.83
N ASN A 169 5.32 -8.76 -11.10
CA ASN A 169 4.30 -8.08 -11.93
C ASN A 169 3.06 -8.97 -12.14
N PRO A 170 2.16 -9.11 -11.14
CA PRO A 170 1.01 -10.00 -11.25
C PRO A 170 0.01 -9.57 -12.34
N ASP A 171 -0.08 -8.26 -12.61
CA ASP A 171 -0.96 -7.72 -13.64
C ASP A 171 -0.48 -8.10 -15.05
N GLY A 172 0.82 -7.96 -15.29
CA GLY A 172 1.46 -8.41 -16.51
C GLY A 172 1.43 -9.92 -16.67
N HIS A 173 1.63 -10.70 -15.59
CA HIS A 173 1.59 -12.17 -15.62
C HIS A 173 0.25 -12.69 -16.14
N ILE A 174 -0.85 -12.14 -15.61
CA ILE A 174 -2.22 -12.51 -15.97
C ILE A 174 -2.53 -12.07 -17.39
N SER A 175 -2.13 -10.84 -17.75
CA SER A 175 -2.40 -10.27 -19.07
C SER A 175 -1.45 -10.79 -20.16
N ASN A 176 -0.40 -11.53 -19.76
CA ASN A 176 0.70 -11.95 -20.60
C ASN A 176 1.36 -10.78 -21.35
N THR A 177 1.58 -9.67 -20.64
CA THR A 177 2.24 -8.46 -21.15
C THR A 177 3.60 -8.28 -20.47
N ARG A 178 4.54 -7.65 -21.18
CA ARG A 178 5.83 -7.29 -20.59
C ARG A 178 5.63 -6.26 -19.49
N GLU A 179 4.89 -5.22 -19.79
CA GLU A 179 4.62 -4.06 -18.94
C GLU A 179 3.60 -4.38 -17.82
N ASN A 180 3.53 -3.52 -16.81
CA ASN A 180 2.44 -3.55 -15.82
C ASN A 180 1.10 -3.03 -16.41
N ALA A 181 0.04 -2.95 -15.60
CA ALA A 181 -1.28 -2.54 -16.10
C ALA A 181 -1.35 -1.09 -16.62
N ASN A 182 -0.40 -0.23 -16.28
CA ASN A 182 -0.29 1.14 -16.81
C ASN A 182 0.53 1.22 -18.11
N GLY A 183 1.02 0.08 -18.63
CA GLY A 183 1.90 0.06 -19.79
C GLY A 183 3.33 0.54 -19.50
N VAL A 184 3.77 0.47 -18.24
CA VAL A 184 5.14 0.84 -17.83
C VAL A 184 6.03 -0.40 -17.70
N ASP A 185 7.23 -0.34 -18.28
CA ASP A 185 8.29 -1.33 -18.05
C ASP A 185 8.87 -1.12 -16.63
N LEU A 186 8.57 -2.04 -15.72
CA LEU A 186 9.01 -1.95 -14.31
C LEU A 186 10.54 -1.97 -14.17
N ASN A 187 11.28 -2.54 -15.13
CA ASN A 187 12.73 -2.54 -15.13
C ASN A 187 13.33 -1.29 -15.82
N ARG A 188 12.52 -0.22 -15.95
CA ARG A 188 12.92 1.15 -16.29
C ARG A 188 12.41 2.17 -15.27
N ASP A 189 11.77 1.70 -14.20
CA ASP A 189 11.05 2.54 -13.24
C ASP A 189 11.78 2.65 -11.87
N TYR A 190 12.93 2.00 -11.70
CA TYR A 190 13.75 2.18 -10.48
C TYR A 190 14.47 3.53 -10.50
N GLY A 191 14.65 4.11 -9.31
CA GLY A 191 15.16 5.47 -9.17
C GLY A 191 16.68 5.66 -9.20
N TYR A 192 17.50 4.65 -9.51
CA TYR A 192 18.96 4.84 -9.62
C TYR A 192 19.40 4.94 -11.07
N ALA A 193 20.12 6.01 -11.41
CA ALA A 193 20.45 6.39 -12.77
C ALA A 193 19.23 6.27 -13.71
N TRP A 194 18.08 6.71 -13.20
CA TRP A 194 16.81 6.71 -13.92
C TRP A 194 16.85 7.73 -15.06
N ASP A 195 16.17 7.44 -16.16
CA ASP A 195 15.94 8.40 -17.23
C ASP A 195 14.62 8.13 -17.95
N THR A 196 14.15 9.10 -18.73
CA THR A 196 12.87 9.01 -19.43
C THR A 196 12.94 7.95 -20.54
N GLY A 197 12.25 6.82 -20.36
CA GLY A 197 12.20 5.74 -21.35
C GLY A 197 11.13 4.69 -21.06
N TRP A 198 10.63 4.05 -22.12
CA TRP A 198 9.73 2.88 -22.07
C TRP A 198 8.50 3.02 -21.15
N GLY A 199 7.90 4.21 -21.17
CA GLY A 199 6.64 4.47 -20.48
C GLY A 199 6.76 4.85 -19.00
N SER A 200 7.94 4.83 -18.38
CA SER A 200 8.11 5.31 -16.99
C SER A 200 8.06 6.85 -16.94
N PRO A 201 7.02 7.48 -16.35
CA PRO A 201 6.90 8.93 -16.30
C PRO A 201 7.80 9.60 -15.25
N ASP A 202 8.19 8.88 -14.20
CA ASP A 202 9.06 9.37 -13.13
C ASP A 202 9.72 8.18 -12.42
N ALA A 203 10.80 8.41 -11.68
CA ALA A 203 11.41 7.41 -10.82
C ALA A 203 10.40 6.89 -9.79
N PHE A 204 10.26 5.57 -9.67
CA PHE A 204 9.30 4.90 -8.79
C PHE A 204 7.84 5.36 -9.00
N SER A 205 7.47 5.63 -10.24
CA SER A 205 6.11 6.04 -10.57
C SER A 205 5.09 4.93 -10.33
N GLN A 206 5.50 3.66 -10.42
CA GLN A 206 4.61 2.50 -10.31
C GLN A 206 4.51 1.98 -8.87
N PRO A 207 3.33 1.46 -8.45
CA PRO A 207 3.18 0.88 -7.13
C PRO A 207 4.02 -0.39 -6.92
N GLU A 208 4.31 -1.15 -7.97
CA GLU A 208 5.15 -2.36 -7.90
C GLU A 208 6.60 -2.03 -7.51
N THR A 209 7.27 -1.12 -8.23
CA THR A 209 8.67 -0.73 -7.92
C THR A 209 8.79 -0.06 -6.56
N ARG A 210 7.77 0.72 -6.14
CA ARG A 210 7.71 1.24 -4.77
C ARG A 210 7.63 0.14 -3.71
N ALA A 211 7.01 -1.00 -3.99
CA ALA A 211 6.94 -2.12 -3.05
C ALA A 211 8.32 -2.68 -2.73
N PHE A 212 9.15 -2.97 -3.75
CA PHE A 212 10.53 -3.41 -3.53
C PHE A 212 11.43 -2.31 -3.00
N ARG A 213 11.27 -1.08 -3.45
CA ARG A 213 11.97 0.07 -2.85
C ARG A 213 11.74 0.15 -1.33
N ASN A 214 10.48 0.06 -0.90
CA ASN A 214 10.13 0.09 0.52
C ASN A 214 10.67 -1.15 1.27
N LEU A 215 10.70 -2.32 0.62
CA LEU A 215 11.31 -3.53 1.16
C LEU A 215 12.82 -3.32 1.37
N SER A 216 13.58 -2.91 0.35
CA SER A 216 15.02 -2.65 0.45
C SER A 216 15.39 -1.52 1.41
N ALA A 217 14.46 -0.64 1.77
CA ALA A 217 14.71 0.39 2.79
C ALA A 217 14.69 -0.16 4.23
N ARG A 218 13.97 -1.27 4.47
CA ARG A 218 13.85 -1.92 5.78
C ARG A 218 14.63 -3.24 5.91
N CYS A 219 15.12 -3.76 4.79
CA CYS A 219 15.82 -5.03 4.63
C CYS A 219 17.18 -4.73 3.99
N HIS A 220 18.29 -5.17 4.59
CA HIS A 220 19.62 -4.90 4.06
C HIS A 220 20.13 -6.06 3.19
N PHE A 221 19.57 -6.15 1.97
CA PHE A 221 19.95 -7.19 1.02
C PHE A 221 21.44 -7.11 0.66
N SER A 222 22.20 -8.13 1.05
CA SER A 222 23.58 -8.34 0.62
C SER A 222 23.66 -8.80 -0.84
N HIS A 223 22.59 -9.44 -1.33
CA HIS A 223 22.48 -9.91 -2.71
C HIS A 223 21.06 -9.74 -3.28
N TRP A 224 20.95 -9.39 -4.57
CA TRP A 224 19.68 -9.34 -5.30
C TRP A 224 19.81 -9.97 -6.70
N THR A 225 19.11 -11.08 -6.94
CA THR A 225 18.92 -11.67 -8.29
C THR A 225 17.54 -11.38 -8.86
N SER A 226 17.51 -10.92 -10.10
CA SER A 226 16.30 -10.72 -10.90
C SER A 226 16.28 -11.70 -12.08
N TYR A 227 15.28 -12.59 -12.16
CA TYR A 227 15.14 -13.57 -13.25
C TYR A 227 14.30 -13.05 -14.42
N HIS A 228 14.89 -13.10 -15.60
CA HIS A 228 14.35 -12.62 -16.87
C HIS A 228 14.45 -13.68 -17.98
N SER A 229 13.80 -13.43 -19.11
CA SER A 229 13.94 -14.25 -20.31
C SER A 229 13.66 -13.48 -21.60
N GLY A 230 14.08 -14.05 -22.73
CA GLY A 230 14.09 -13.42 -24.06
C GLY A 230 15.50 -13.45 -24.66
N ILE A 231 16.52 -13.56 -23.82
CA ILE A 231 17.91 -13.86 -24.19
C ILE A 231 18.53 -14.85 -23.17
N LEU A 232 19.82 -15.14 -23.31
CA LEU A 232 20.57 -16.00 -22.38
C LEU A 232 21.84 -15.30 -21.91
N PHE A 233 21.86 -14.74 -20.69
CA PHE A 233 22.95 -13.86 -20.21
C PHE A 233 22.87 -13.56 -18.70
N ILE A 234 24.00 -13.40 -18.01
CA ILE A 234 24.07 -12.82 -16.66
C ILE A 234 24.56 -11.37 -16.77
N SER A 235 23.63 -10.44 -16.58
CA SER A 235 23.82 -9.00 -16.74
C SER A 235 24.18 -8.38 -15.38
N CYS A 236 25.45 -8.05 -15.20
CA CYS A 236 25.96 -7.43 -13.96
C CYS A 236 25.94 -5.90 -14.05
N PRO A 237 25.92 -5.17 -12.93
CA PRO A 237 26.14 -3.73 -12.94
C PRO A 237 27.48 -3.35 -13.60
N TRP A 238 27.62 -2.15 -14.14
CA TRP A 238 26.54 -1.18 -14.40
C TRP A 238 25.88 -1.49 -15.74
N SER A 239 24.59 -1.19 -15.85
CA SER A 239 23.90 -1.16 -17.14
C SER A 239 23.66 0.24 -17.68
N TYR A 240 23.56 1.25 -16.82
CA TYR A 240 23.46 2.63 -17.26
C TYR A 240 24.80 3.23 -17.72
N SER A 241 25.92 2.68 -17.24
CA SER A 241 27.25 3.27 -17.40
C SER A 241 28.21 2.36 -18.15
N PRO A 242 29.07 2.89 -19.06
CA PRO A 242 30.19 2.15 -19.64
C PRO A 242 31.34 1.95 -18.65
N PHE A 243 31.38 2.70 -17.55
CA PHE A 243 32.46 2.62 -16.57
C PHE A 243 32.36 1.34 -15.75
N THR A 244 33.51 0.76 -15.42
CA THR A 244 33.58 -0.46 -14.61
C THR A 244 33.19 -0.15 -13.17
N PRO A 245 32.19 -0.85 -12.57
CA PRO A 245 31.92 -0.73 -11.15
C PRO A 245 33.14 -1.10 -10.29
N PRO A 246 33.36 -0.44 -9.14
CA PRO A 246 34.45 -0.79 -8.22
C PRO A 246 34.49 -2.27 -7.83
N ASP A 247 33.32 -2.92 -7.75
CA ASP A 247 33.21 -4.31 -7.27
C ASP A 247 33.27 -5.36 -8.40
N SER A 248 33.59 -4.98 -9.64
CA SER A 248 33.54 -5.89 -10.79
C SER A 248 34.39 -7.16 -10.65
N ALA A 249 35.55 -7.07 -9.99
CA ALA A 249 36.39 -8.26 -9.76
C ALA A 249 35.68 -9.32 -8.89
N LEU A 250 34.84 -8.87 -7.95
CA LEU A 250 34.04 -9.73 -7.10
C LEU A 250 32.76 -10.18 -7.82
N VAL A 251 31.95 -9.23 -8.32
CA VAL A 251 30.65 -9.51 -8.96
C VAL A 251 30.84 -10.35 -10.23
N ILE A 252 31.65 -9.89 -11.17
CA ILE A 252 31.85 -10.55 -12.48
C ILE A 252 32.92 -11.63 -12.36
N GLY A 253 34.07 -11.28 -11.78
CA GLY A 253 35.24 -12.15 -11.73
C GLY A 253 35.07 -13.39 -10.83
N THR A 254 34.13 -13.34 -9.87
CA THR A 254 33.92 -14.43 -8.90
C THR A 254 32.50 -14.97 -8.92
N PHE A 255 31.50 -14.15 -8.59
CA PHE A 255 30.13 -14.64 -8.38
C PHE A 255 29.42 -14.98 -9.68
N ALA A 256 29.43 -14.11 -10.69
CA ALA A 256 28.82 -14.40 -11.99
C ALA A 256 29.54 -15.55 -12.70
N ARG A 257 30.88 -15.61 -12.62
CA ARG A 257 31.66 -16.75 -13.13
C ARG A 257 31.27 -18.07 -12.46
N GLU A 258 31.09 -18.07 -11.13
CA GLU A 258 30.65 -19.26 -10.42
C GLU A 258 29.26 -19.68 -10.89
N TYR A 259 28.31 -18.74 -10.92
CA TYR A 259 26.96 -19.00 -11.37
C TYR A 259 26.93 -19.56 -12.81
N ALA A 260 27.74 -18.97 -13.69
CA ALA A 260 27.95 -19.41 -15.06
C ALA A 260 28.57 -20.81 -15.16
N SER A 261 29.38 -21.25 -14.19
CA SER A 261 29.96 -22.60 -14.20
C SER A 261 28.92 -23.72 -14.05
N PHE A 262 27.76 -23.41 -13.45
CA PHE A 262 26.62 -24.33 -13.32
C PHE A 262 25.62 -24.19 -14.47
N THR A 263 25.41 -22.97 -14.97
CA THR A 263 24.37 -22.68 -15.96
C THR A 263 24.87 -22.70 -17.41
N GLY A 264 26.16 -22.42 -17.62
CA GLY A 264 26.77 -22.21 -18.94
C GLY A 264 26.45 -20.86 -19.57
N TYR A 265 25.85 -19.92 -18.83
CA TYR A 265 25.43 -18.63 -19.39
C TYR A 265 26.61 -17.69 -19.62
N PRO A 266 26.62 -16.93 -20.72
CA PRO A 266 27.56 -15.83 -20.88
C PRO A 266 27.27 -14.74 -19.84
N TYR A 267 28.29 -14.01 -19.41
CA TYR A 267 28.17 -13.00 -18.37
C TYR A 267 29.14 -11.85 -18.61
N ALA A 268 28.68 -10.63 -18.34
CA ALA A 268 29.50 -9.41 -18.36
C ALA A 268 28.75 -8.25 -17.67
N GLN A 269 29.41 -7.09 -17.61
CA GLN A 269 28.76 -5.82 -17.34
C GLN A 269 27.61 -5.58 -18.34
N GLY A 270 26.45 -5.16 -17.86
CA GLY A 270 25.23 -5.03 -18.65
C GLY A 270 25.37 -4.07 -19.83
N TYR A 271 26.04 -2.93 -19.62
CA TYR A 271 26.28 -1.94 -20.67
C TYR A 271 27.04 -2.54 -21.88
N HIS A 272 28.16 -3.25 -21.62
CA HIS A 272 29.01 -3.83 -22.67
C HIS A 272 28.53 -5.18 -23.18
N GLY A 273 27.93 -5.99 -22.30
CA GLY A 273 27.51 -7.35 -22.57
C GLY A 273 26.12 -7.45 -23.22
N MET A 274 25.29 -6.42 -23.04
CA MET A 274 23.95 -6.34 -23.60
C MET A 274 23.76 -4.99 -24.32
N TYR A 275 23.21 -4.01 -23.61
CA TYR A 275 22.89 -2.66 -24.07
C TYR A 275 22.70 -1.75 -22.85
N GLU A 276 22.73 -0.44 -23.07
CA GLU A 276 22.53 0.58 -22.03
C GLU A 276 21.11 0.52 -21.44
N ILE A 277 21.01 0.44 -20.10
CA ILE A 277 19.73 0.34 -19.38
C ILE A 277 19.72 1.31 -18.20
N HIS A 278 18.75 2.21 -18.20
CA HIS A 278 18.47 3.13 -17.09
C HIS A 278 17.32 2.62 -16.22
N GLY A 279 17.37 2.91 -14.91
CA GLY A 279 16.28 2.62 -13.98
C GLY A 279 15.97 1.14 -13.79
N CYS A 280 16.98 0.26 -13.80
CA CYS A 280 16.81 -1.18 -13.57
C CYS A 280 17.04 -1.60 -12.12
N SER A 281 16.48 -2.75 -11.73
CA SER A 281 16.55 -3.27 -10.35
C SER A 281 17.98 -3.51 -9.86
N LYS A 282 18.85 -4.09 -10.69
CA LYS A 282 20.24 -4.39 -10.33
C LYS A 282 21.09 -3.13 -10.09
N ASP A 283 20.99 -2.12 -10.96
CA ASP A 283 21.75 -0.88 -10.75
C ASP A 283 21.22 -0.12 -9.52
N TYR A 284 19.92 -0.23 -9.22
CA TYR A 284 19.34 0.28 -7.98
C TYR A 284 19.85 -0.44 -6.73
N ALA A 285 19.81 -1.77 -6.72
CA ALA A 285 20.27 -2.59 -5.61
C ALA A 285 21.74 -2.30 -5.27
N TYR A 286 22.60 -2.28 -6.29
CA TYR A 286 24.02 -1.98 -6.15
C TYR A 286 24.26 -0.52 -5.81
N GLY A 287 23.71 0.42 -6.58
CA GLY A 287 24.02 1.84 -6.44
C GLY A 287 23.49 2.49 -5.18
N VAL A 288 22.32 2.08 -4.69
CA VAL A 288 21.74 2.63 -3.45
C VAL A 288 22.29 1.91 -2.22
N TYR A 289 22.30 0.59 -2.20
CA TYR A 289 22.58 -0.18 -0.98
C TYR A 289 23.91 -0.94 -0.97
N GLY A 290 24.64 -0.98 -2.09
CA GLY A 290 25.87 -1.77 -2.23
C GLY A 290 25.64 -3.27 -2.35
N ALA A 291 24.40 -3.69 -2.62
CA ALA A 291 24.05 -5.09 -2.77
C ALA A 291 24.71 -5.69 -4.01
N ILE A 292 25.31 -6.87 -3.87
CA ILE A 292 25.75 -7.66 -5.03
C ILE A 292 24.50 -8.02 -5.83
N SER A 293 24.40 -7.57 -7.08
CA SER A 293 23.16 -7.75 -7.82
C SER A 293 23.38 -7.98 -9.28
N TRP A 294 22.38 -8.58 -9.93
CA TRP A 294 22.36 -8.82 -11.36
C TRP A 294 20.96 -9.19 -11.87
N THR A 295 20.84 -9.19 -13.19
CA THR A 295 19.73 -9.79 -13.91
C THR A 295 20.22 -11.06 -14.60
N THR A 296 19.54 -12.18 -14.37
CA THR A 296 19.83 -13.45 -15.03
C THR A 296 18.76 -13.74 -16.07
N GLU A 297 19.17 -13.73 -17.33
CA GLU A 297 18.36 -14.09 -18.49
C GLU A 297 18.54 -15.60 -18.75
N ILE A 298 17.50 -16.38 -18.45
CA ILE A 298 17.63 -17.85 -18.31
C ILE A 298 17.16 -18.63 -19.53
N CYS A 299 16.53 -17.97 -20.51
CA CYS A 299 16.00 -18.63 -21.70
C CYS A 299 15.77 -17.65 -22.85
N TYR A 300 16.10 -18.05 -24.09
CA TYR A 300 15.80 -17.27 -25.30
C TYR A 300 14.30 -17.11 -25.58
N ILE A 301 13.48 -18.06 -25.12
CA ILE A 301 12.04 -17.99 -25.25
C ILE A 301 11.49 -17.49 -23.93
N LYS A 302 10.64 -16.47 -23.94
CA LYS A 302 10.08 -15.89 -22.71
C LYS A 302 9.20 -16.87 -21.92
N THR A 303 8.44 -17.67 -22.66
CA THR A 303 7.58 -18.75 -22.16
C THR A 303 7.88 -20.00 -23.00
N PRO A 304 8.99 -20.74 -22.73
CA PRO A 304 9.33 -21.97 -23.44
C PRO A 304 8.26 -23.06 -23.25
N PRO A 305 8.27 -24.13 -24.06
CA PRO A 305 7.42 -25.29 -23.84
C PRO A 305 7.55 -25.84 -22.42
N ALA A 306 6.46 -26.38 -21.90
CA ALA A 306 6.31 -26.68 -20.48
C ALA A 306 7.32 -27.75 -19.98
N ASP A 307 7.68 -28.70 -20.85
CA ASP A 307 8.73 -29.71 -20.62
C ASP A 307 10.15 -29.13 -20.40
N SER A 308 10.36 -27.86 -20.73
CA SER A 308 11.62 -27.14 -20.55
C SER A 308 11.74 -26.50 -19.16
N ILE A 309 10.64 -26.39 -18.40
CA ILE A 309 10.62 -25.73 -17.09
C ILE A 309 11.58 -26.42 -16.13
N GLU A 310 11.41 -27.73 -15.90
CA GLU A 310 12.23 -28.47 -14.94
C GLU A 310 13.74 -28.43 -15.27
N PRO A 311 14.19 -28.70 -16.51
CA PRO A 311 15.61 -28.59 -16.86
C PRO A 311 16.21 -27.20 -16.66
N ILE A 312 15.44 -26.12 -16.89
CA ILE A 312 15.90 -24.73 -16.69
C ILE A 312 15.98 -24.45 -15.20
N THR A 313 14.87 -24.65 -14.47
CA THR A 313 14.77 -24.40 -13.03
C THR A 313 15.81 -25.21 -12.24
N ASN A 314 16.10 -26.46 -12.61
CA ASN A 314 17.12 -27.27 -11.95
C ASN A 314 18.54 -26.68 -12.11
N ARG A 315 18.86 -26.06 -13.25
CA ARG A 315 20.16 -25.37 -13.42
C ARG A 315 20.25 -24.15 -12.50
N GLU A 316 19.18 -23.35 -12.44
CA GLU A 316 19.11 -22.19 -11.56
C GLU A 316 19.21 -22.58 -10.08
N ILE A 317 18.55 -23.66 -9.66
CA ILE A 317 18.65 -24.19 -8.29
C ILE A 317 20.11 -24.52 -7.94
N GLN A 318 20.83 -25.25 -8.80
CA GLN A 318 22.22 -25.62 -8.50
C GLN A 318 23.13 -24.38 -8.44
N ALA A 319 22.96 -23.45 -9.37
CA ALA A 319 23.74 -22.23 -9.41
C ALA A 319 23.48 -21.34 -8.18
N MET A 320 22.20 -21.15 -7.83
CA MET A 320 21.79 -20.30 -6.72
C MET A 320 22.21 -20.87 -5.35
N LYS A 321 22.11 -22.18 -5.12
CA LYS A 321 22.62 -22.82 -3.89
C LYS A 321 24.09 -22.46 -3.65
N ASN A 322 24.92 -22.63 -4.68
CA ASN A 322 26.35 -22.36 -4.59
C ASN A 322 26.64 -20.87 -4.40
N LEU A 323 25.87 -20.00 -5.06
CA LEU A 323 25.99 -18.56 -4.87
C LEU A 323 25.67 -18.13 -3.44
N ILE A 324 24.54 -18.56 -2.88
CA ILE A 324 24.11 -18.20 -1.51
C ILE A 324 25.18 -18.59 -0.47
N ILE A 325 25.86 -19.72 -0.69
CA ILE A 325 26.99 -20.13 0.15
C ILE A 325 28.13 -19.12 0.01
N LYS A 326 28.54 -18.81 -1.22
CA LYS A 326 29.68 -17.93 -1.52
C LYS A 326 29.45 -16.46 -1.16
N ILE A 327 28.21 -16.00 -1.06
CA ILE A 327 27.92 -14.63 -0.63
C ILE A 327 28.44 -14.39 0.80
N LYS A 328 28.51 -15.42 1.65
CA LYS A 328 29.01 -15.32 3.03
C LYS A 328 30.55 -15.45 3.15
N ILE A 329 31.28 -14.70 2.32
CA ILE A 329 32.74 -14.51 2.43
C ILE A 329 33.04 -13.03 2.70
N GLY A 330 34.19 -12.67 3.27
CA GLY A 330 34.54 -11.26 3.43
C GLY A 330 34.54 -10.78 4.87
N ILE A 331 33.78 -9.73 5.12
CA ILE A 331 33.66 -9.11 6.45
C ILE A 331 32.18 -9.00 6.80
N GLU A 332 31.82 -9.50 7.96
CA GLU A 332 30.52 -9.25 8.59
C GLU A 332 30.73 -8.59 9.95
N GLY A 333 29.69 -7.99 10.51
CA GLY A 333 29.83 -7.39 11.82
C GLY A 333 28.63 -6.61 12.26
N VAL A 334 28.76 -5.99 13.43
CA VAL A 334 27.72 -5.14 14.02
C VAL A 334 28.31 -3.79 14.39
N VAL A 335 27.59 -2.71 14.05
CA VAL A 335 27.94 -1.35 14.44
C VAL A 335 27.04 -0.92 15.60
N LYS A 336 27.66 -0.50 16.71
CA LYS A 336 26.97 -0.14 17.96
C LYS A 336 27.51 1.14 18.54
N ASP A 337 26.67 1.82 19.31
CA ASP A 337 27.05 2.97 20.12
C ASP A 337 28.01 2.53 21.24
N SER A 338 29.10 3.26 21.43
CA SER A 338 30.12 2.92 22.41
C SER A 338 29.67 3.07 23.87
N PHE A 339 28.65 3.88 24.14
CA PHE A 339 28.09 4.15 25.46
C PHE A 339 26.83 3.34 25.74
N THR A 340 25.84 3.39 24.84
CA THR A 340 24.52 2.76 25.04
C THR A 340 24.49 1.30 24.61
N ASN A 341 25.50 0.88 23.82
CA ASN A 341 25.58 -0.44 23.20
C ASN A 341 24.43 -0.76 22.22
N GLN A 342 23.62 0.24 21.86
CA GLN A 342 22.53 0.08 20.91
C GLN A 342 23.05 -0.01 19.47
N PRO A 343 22.35 -0.74 18.58
CA PRO A 343 22.59 -0.76 17.15
C PRO A 343 22.66 0.63 16.51
N ILE A 344 23.54 0.79 15.52
CA ILE A 344 23.65 2.01 14.70
C ILE A 344 23.56 1.63 13.23
N LYS A 345 22.70 2.33 12.49
CA LYS A 345 22.75 2.39 11.03
C LYS A 345 23.91 3.29 10.59
N ALA A 346 24.91 2.69 9.96
CA ALA A 346 26.17 3.31 9.58
C ALA A 346 26.50 2.97 8.12
N LEU A 347 27.28 3.84 7.49
CA LEU A 347 27.90 3.62 6.19
C LEU A 347 29.26 2.96 6.43
N ILE A 348 29.52 1.85 5.76
CA ILE A 348 30.77 1.09 5.81
C ILE A 348 31.42 1.14 4.43
N GLN A 349 32.48 1.92 4.34
CA GLN A 349 33.32 2.05 3.15
C GLN A 349 34.56 1.19 3.33
N VAL A 350 34.81 0.25 2.41
CA VAL A 350 36.01 -0.59 2.40
C VAL A 350 36.90 -0.13 1.25
N ASP A 351 38.08 0.41 1.55
CA ASP A 351 38.99 0.99 0.56
C ASP A 351 38.24 1.80 -0.52
N THR A 352 38.35 1.41 -1.80
CA THR A 352 37.67 2.03 -2.94
C THR A 352 36.43 1.27 -3.42
N PHE A 353 36.00 0.22 -2.73
CA PHE A 353 34.82 -0.56 -3.09
C PHE A 353 33.51 0.23 -2.90
N TRP A 354 32.39 -0.24 -3.42
CA TRP A 354 31.12 0.43 -3.15
C TRP A 354 30.73 0.31 -1.67
N PRO A 355 30.23 1.38 -1.02
CA PRO A 355 29.84 1.32 0.39
C PRO A 355 28.63 0.41 0.60
N VAL A 356 28.59 -0.23 1.76
CA VAL A 356 27.41 -0.95 2.29
C VAL A 356 26.94 -0.28 3.57
N TYR A 357 25.82 -0.73 4.11
CA TYR A 357 25.20 -0.10 5.28
C TYR A 357 24.90 -1.14 6.35
N SER A 358 24.94 -0.74 7.62
CA SER A 358 24.40 -1.59 8.67
C SER A 358 22.88 -1.43 8.82
N ASP A 359 22.25 -2.48 9.31
CA ASP A 359 20.83 -2.49 9.59
C ASP A 359 20.48 -1.58 10.78
N SER A 360 19.26 -1.04 10.76
CA SER A 360 18.78 -0.12 11.80
C SER A 360 18.26 -0.81 13.08
N VAL A 361 17.90 -2.09 13.00
CA VAL A 361 17.29 -2.88 14.07
C VAL A 361 18.36 -3.51 14.94
N ASP A 362 19.40 -4.07 14.34
CA ASP A 362 20.41 -4.88 15.04
C ASP A 362 21.86 -4.44 14.79
N GLY A 363 22.08 -3.56 13.81
CA GLY A 363 23.37 -2.97 13.47
C GLY A 363 24.23 -3.88 12.60
N TYR A 364 23.70 -5.01 12.13
CA TYR A 364 24.41 -5.98 11.32
C TYR A 364 24.73 -5.44 9.93
N PHE A 365 25.90 -5.81 9.40
CA PHE A 365 26.24 -5.60 8.00
C PHE A 365 27.00 -6.81 7.47
N MET A 366 26.84 -7.04 6.17
CA MET A 366 27.62 -8.01 5.41
C MET A 366 28.30 -7.31 4.24
N ARG A 367 29.61 -7.47 4.13
CA ARG A 367 30.40 -6.98 2.99
C ARG A 367 31.17 -8.14 2.35
N PRO A 368 30.65 -8.69 1.24
CA PRO A 368 31.38 -9.68 0.46
C PRO A 368 32.69 -9.12 -0.09
N LEU A 369 33.81 -9.82 0.14
CA LEU A 369 35.15 -9.42 -0.28
C LEU A 369 35.99 -10.64 -0.63
N LEU A 370 36.98 -10.46 -1.52
CA LEU A 370 38.00 -11.47 -1.78
C LEU A 370 39.01 -11.49 -0.63
N SER A 371 39.80 -12.57 -0.52
CA SER A 371 40.84 -12.64 0.51
C SER A 371 41.94 -11.63 0.24
N ASP A 372 42.03 -10.64 1.11
CA ASP A 372 43.07 -9.61 1.14
C ASP A 372 43.04 -8.89 2.50
N THR A 373 43.89 -7.88 2.67
CA THR A 373 43.90 -6.96 3.80
C THR A 373 43.31 -5.62 3.39
N TYR A 374 42.31 -5.15 4.15
CA TYR A 374 41.53 -3.96 3.82
C TYR A 374 41.57 -2.89 4.93
N SER A 375 41.24 -1.65 4.56
CA SER A 375 40.91 -0.56 5.49
C SER A 375 39.42 -0.24 5.45
N LEU A 376 38.81 -0.11 6.64
CA LEU A 376 37.39 0.20 6.80
C LEU A 376 37.24 1.62 7.33
N LYS A 377 36.46 2.46 6.64
CA LYS A 377 35.98 3.76 7.12
C LYS A 377 34.49 3.62 7.47
N ILE A 378 34.16 3.78 8.74
CA ILE A 378 32.79 3.67 9.26
C ILE A 378 32.29 5.04 9.68
N MET A 379 31.13 5.43 9.16
CA MET A 379 30.53 6.75 9.36
C MET A 379 29.06 6.64 9.74
N ALA A 380 28.60 7.45 10.69
CA ALA A 380 27.20 7.62 11.01
C ALA A 380 26.93 9.08 11.43
N PRO A 381 25.84 9.71 10.97
CA PRO A 381 25.45 11.05 11.41
C PRO A 381 25.35 11.13 12.94
N GLY A 382 26.04 12.11 13.55
CA GLY A 382 26.10 12.29 15.01
C GLY A 382 27.19 11.47 15.73
N TYR A 383 28.03 10.74 14.99
CA TYR A 383 29.13 9.95 15.54
C TYR A 383 30.49 10.37 14.97
N GLN A 384 31.56 10.05 15.70
CA GLN A 384 32.93 10.18 15.19
C GLN A 384 33.18 9.12 14.11
N THR A 385 33.81 9.55 13.00
CA THR A 385 34.27 8.61 11.98
C THR A 385 35.34 7.69 12.55
N LYS A 386 35.23 6.39 12.29
CA LYS A 386 36.19 5.40 12.75
C LYS A 386 36.89 4.75 11.55
N ILE A 387 38.22 4.68 11.61
CA ILE A 387 39.04 3.96 10.64
C ILE A 387 39.61 2.71 11.33
N ILE A 388 39.48 1.56 10.68
CA ILE A 388 40.05 0.29 11.12
C ILE A 388 40.94 -0.24 9.99
N GLU A 389 42.25 -0.19 10.20
CA GLU A 389 43.24 -0.67 9.24
C GLU A 389 43.59 -2.14 9.49
N ASN A 390 44.19 -2.78 8.49
CA ASN A 390 44.74 -4.13 8.56
C ASN A 390 43.69 -5.22 8.88
N VAL A 391 42.48 -5.09 8.33
CA VAL A 391 41.42 -6.07 8.47
C VAL A 391 41.59 -7.17 7.43
N ILE A 392 41.82 -8.40 7.87
CA ILE A 392 42.12 -9.53 6.97
C ILE A 392 40.82 -10.27 6.63
N SER A 393 40.45 -10.26 5.35
CA SER A 393 39.39 -11.12 4.83
C SER A 393 39.94 -12.52 4.52
N PRO A 394 39.34 -13.59 5.03
CA PRO A 394 39.73 -14.95 4.68
C PRO A 394 39.18 -15.36 3.29
N SER A 395 39.57 -16.54 2.81
CA SER A 395 39.27 -17.01 1.44
C SER A 395 37.91 -17.67 1.26
N ASP A 396 37.32 -18.20 2.33
CA ASP A 396 36.18 -19.10 2.29
C ASP A 396 35.13 -18.86 3.40
N THR A 397 35.29 -17.79 4.18
CA THR A 397 34.36 -17.38 5.23
C THR A 397 34.33 -15.86 5.35
N ALA A 398 33.45 -15.33 6.19
CA ALA A 398 33.52 -13.97 6.68
C ALA A 398 34.20 -13.91 8.07
N ILE A 399 34.86 -12.80 8.39
CA ILE A 399 35.26 -12.48 9.76
C ILE A 399 34.21 -11.58 10.40
N PHE A 400 33.87 -11.83 11.66
CA PHE A 400 32.92 -11.02 12.41
C PHE A 400 33.63 -9.89 13.18
N LEU A 401 33.18 -8.65 12.99
CA LEU A 401 33.70 -7.46 13.68
C LEU A 401 32.62 -6.81 14.55
N GLU A 402 32.90 -6.63 15.85
CA GLU A 402 32.10 -5.72 16.68
C GLU A 402 32.71 -4.32 16.67
N ILE A 403 32.01 -3.37 16.02
CA ILE A 403 32.47 -2.00 15.80
C ILE A 403 31.71 -1.06 16.73
N LYS A 404 32.43 -0.39 17.63
CA LYS A 404 31.88 0.70 18.45
C LYS A 404 32.17 2.06 17.85
N LEU A 405 31.14 2.90 17.67
CA LEU A 405 31.24 4.31 17.32
C LEU A 405 30.95 5.19 18.54
N ALA A 406 31.76 6.23 18.74
CA ALA A 406 31.54 7.21 19.79
C ALA A 406 30.62 8.35 19.28
N PRO A 407 29.51 8.65 19.96
CA PRO A 407 28.75 9.87 19.76
C PRO A 407 29.65 11.11 19.78
N ASP A 408 29.32 12.08 18.93
CA ASP A 408 30.00 13.36 18.85
C ASP A 408 28.98 14.48 18.74
N SER A 409 28.82 15.23 19.82
CA SER A 409 27.90 16.36 19.89
C SER A 409 28.27 17.51 18.94
N ASN A 410 29.50 17.54 18.43
CA ASN A 410 29.95 18.51 17.43
C ASN A 410 29.87 17.99 15.99
N SER A 411 29.60 16.69 15.81
CA SER A 411 29.46 16.05 14.48
C SER A 411 28.20 16.59 13.81
N ARG A 412 28.32 17.07 12.57
CA ARG A 412 27.18 17.52 11.78
C ARG A 412 26.49 16.32 11.13
N TYR A 413 25.21 16.47 10.80
CA TYR A 413 24.56 15.47 9.96
C TYR A 413 25.01 15.65 8.52
N PHE A 414 25.10 14.56 7.78
CA PHE A 414 25.58 14.58 6.41
C PHE A 414 24.70 13.71 5.50
N GLY A 415 24.83 13.91 4.19
CA GLY A 415 24.18 13.08 3.18
C GLY A 415 24.57 11.62 3.34
N PHE A 416 23.62 10.78 3.76
CA PHE A 416 23.94 9.43 4.23
C PHE A 416 23.80 8.38 3.15
N ILE A 417 22.74 8.45 2.33
CA ILE A 417 22.49 7.49 1.25
C ILE A 417 21.77 8.17 0.08
N THR A 418 22.19 7.86 -1.14
CA THR A 418 21.50 8.30 -2.36
C THR A 418 20.28 7.43 -2.59
N THR A 419 19.08 8.02 -2.54
CA THR A 419 17.82 7.26 -2.69
C THR A 419 17.29 7.26 -4.11
N MET A 420 17.52 8.35 -4.84
CA MET A 420 17.15 8.48 -6.24
C MET A 420 18.18 9.36 -6.96
N LEU A 421 18.40 9.06 -8.23
CA LEU A 421 19.37 9.71 -9.08
C LEU A 421 18.87 9.66 -10.52
N ARG A 422 18.75 10.82 -11.15
CA ARG A 422 18.75 10.95 -12.60
C ARG A 422 20.10 11.51 -13.02
N HIS A 423 20.83 10.68 -13.75
CA HIS A 423 22.16 11.01 -14.23
C HIS A 423 22.37 10.39 -15.60
N ARG A 424 22.93 11.16 -16.53
CA ARG A 424 23.49 10.65 -17.78
C ARG A 424 24.99 10.88 -17.74
N ASP A 425 25.75 9.80 -17.70
CA ASP A 425 27.21 9.88 -17.74
C ASP A 425 27.66 10.58 -19.04
N ASN A 426 28.47 11.63 -18.89
CA ASN A 426 29.27 12.11 -20.00
C ASN A 426 30.52 11.22 -20.09
N ASN A 427 30.74 10.59 -21.25
CA ASN A 427 31.69 9.49 -21.55
C ASN A 427 33.20 9.73 -21.24
N ILE A 428 33.59 10.70 -20.41
CA ILE A 428 34.97 11.17 -20.28
C ILE A 428 35.48 11.12 -18.82
N ILE A 429 34.64 11.24 -17.78
CA ILE A 429 35.08 11.13 -16.36
C ILE A 429 34.03 10.36 -15.53
N PRO A 430 34.39 9.26 -14.85
CA PRO A 430 33.47 8.56 -13.97
C PRO A 430 33.21 9.37 -12.70
N THR A 431 31.95 9.75 -12.47
CA THR A 431 31.51 10.37 -11.22
C THR A 431 30.32 9.61 -10.67
N PHE A 432 30.40 9.15 -9.43
CA PHE A 432 29.43 8.21 -8.85
C PHE A 432 28.75 8.80 -7.62
N SER A 433 27.50 8.42 -7.37
CA SER A 433 26.68 9.06 -6.33
C SER A 433 27.20 8.83 -4.91
N ASN A 434 28.00 7.79 -4.67
CA ASN A 434 28.63 7.54 -3.37
C ASN A 434 29.70 8.60 -3.02
N LEU A 435 30.19 9.36 -4.01
CA LEU A 435 31.14 10.45 -3.80
C LEU A 435 30.47 11.68 -3.14
N ALA A 436 29.13 11.77 -3.20
CA ALA A 436 28.36 12.85 -2.56
C ALA A 436 28.03 12.58 -1.07
N LEU A 437 28.48 11.43 -0.54
CA LEU A 437 28.07 10.92 0.77
C LEU A 437 29.16 11.14 1.81
N GLY A 438 28.74 11.48 3.03
CA GLY A 438 29.68 11.79 4.11
C GLY A 438 30.01 13.28 4.20
N TYR A 439 31.15 13.56 4.82
CA TYR A 439 31.68 14.90 4.94
C TYR A 439 32.39 15.32 3.64
N PRO A 440 32.45 16.64 3.35
CA PRO A 440 33.20 17.16 2.20
C PRO A 440 34.61 16.57 2.17
N ASP A 441 35.00 15.94 1.07
CA ASP A 441 36.29 15.27 0.93
C ASP A 441 36.99 15.50 -0.41
N ASP A 442 36.63 16.58 -1.08
CA ASP A 442 37.14 16.98 -2.38
C ASP A 442 36.91 15.90 -3.47
N ARG A 443 35.85 15.09 -3.34
CA ARG A 443 35.33 14.22 -4.39
C ARG A 443 33.89 14.63 -4.70
N ARG A 444 33.37 14.25 -5.87
CA ARG A 444 32.03 14.71 -6.27
C ARG A 444 31.34 13.79 -7.27
N ILE A 445 30.03 13.91 -7.31
CA ILE A 445 29.22 13.50 -8.47
C ILE A 445 28.91 14.72 -9.32
N SER A 446 29.17 14.64 -10.63
CA SER A 446 28.63 15.60 -11.58
C SER A 446 27.20 15.21 -11.90
N LEU A 447 26.24 16.12 -11.77
CA LEU A 447 24.85 15.75 -12.05
C LEU A 447 24.56 15.66 -13.54
N GLY A 448 25.36 16.29 -14.40
CA GLY A 448 24.99 16.47 -15.80
C GLY A 448 23.96 17.59 -15.94
N ILE A 449 23.81 18.11 -17.16
CA ILE A 449 22.80 19.13 -17.47
C ILE A 449 21.38 18.55 -17.26
N ASN A 450 20.58 19.22 -16.41
CA ASN A 450 19.25 18.80 -15.93
C ASN A 450 19.23 17.50 -15.09
N GLY A 451 20.38 17.06 -14.59
CA GLY A 451 20.48 15.97 -13.65
C GLY A 451 19.89 16.31 -12.29
N TRP A 452 19.54 15.28 -11.52
CA TRP A 452 19.09 15.49 -10.15
C TRP A 452 19.41 14.29 -9.26
N ILE A 453 19.61 14.56 -7.97
CA ILE A 453 19.89 13.56 -6.94
C ILE A 453 19.02 13.81 -5.72
N VAL A 454 18.57 12.74 -5.07
CA VAL A 454 17.83 12.78 -3.80
C VAL A 454 18.64 12.05 -2.74
N ILE A 455 19.14 12.79 -1.76
CA ILE A 455 19.92 12.29 -0.65
C ILE A 455 19.04 12.18 0.59
N ASP A 456 19.06 11.02 1.23
CA ASP A 456 18.52 10.82 2.57
C ASP A 456 19.61 11.17 3.60
N MET A 457 19.30 12.13 4.47
CA MET A 457 20.19 12.59 5.53
C MET A 457 20.27 11.62 6.72
N LEU A 458 19.47 10.54 6.71
CA LEU A 458 19.17 9.58 7.80
C LEU A 458 18.51 10.22 9.03
N LYS A 459 18.97 11.40 9.43
CA LYS A 459 18.45 12.25 10.49
C LYS A 459 17.68 13.42 9.90
N PRO A 460 16.64 13.92 10.59
CA PRO A 460 15.94 15.12 10.15
C PRO A 460 16.83 16.37 10.29
N VAL A 461 16.84 17.20 9.25
CA VAL A 461 17.31 18.59 9.25
C VAL A 461 16.17 19.46 9.77
N LEU A 462 16.43 20.26 10.80
CA LEU A 462 15.40 21.10 11.45
C LEU A 462 15.49 22.53 10.94
N ASN A 463 14.33 23.17 10.86
CA ASN A 463 14.24 24.61 10.65
C ASN A 463 14.61 25.33 11.94
N GLN A 464 15.78 25.95 11.98
CA GLN A 464 16.24 26.81 13.06
C GLN A 464 16.34 28.26 12.55
N PRO A 465 16.46 29.25 13.45
CA PRO A 465 16.71 30.62 13.01
C PRO A 465 18.02 30.71 12.21
N GLY A 466 17.93 30.96 10.90
CA GLY A 466 19.08 31.18 10.02
C GLY A 466 19.39 29.98 9.12
N ILE A 467 20.68 29.68 8.92
CA ILE A 467 21.11 28.60 8.04
C ILE A 467 20.96 27.26 8.73
N ASP A 468 20.38 26.28 8.02
CA ASP A 468 20.13 24.94 8.54
C ASP A 468 21.05 23.87 7.93
N PHE A 469 21.43 24.03 6.66
CA PHE A 469 22.36 23.11 5.99
C PHE A 469 23.16 23.79 4.88
N PHE A 470 24.24 23.13 4.47
CA PHE A 470 25.12 23.52 3.39
C PHE A 470 25.10 22.45 2.30
N VAL A 471 25.18 22.91 1.06
CA VAL A 471 25.45 22.08 -0.11
C VAL A 471 26.85 22.47 -0.58
N TYR A 472 27.75 21.50 -0.66
CA TYR A 472 29.14 21.69 -1.06
C TYR A 472 29.31 21.28 -2.50
N GLU A 473 29.92 22.17 -3.27
CA GLU A 473 30.37 21.95 -4.63
C GLU A 473 31.89 21.88 -4.62
N ASN A 474 32.47 21.04 -5.47
CA ASN A 474 33.91 20.81 -5.50
C ASN A 474 34.49 20.82 -6.91
N ASP A 475 34.48 22.00 -7.53
CA ASP A 475 35.40 22.32 -8.60
C ASP A 475 35.73 23.84 -8.65
N ASN A 476 36.35 24.33 -9.73
CA ASN A 476 36.72 25.75 -9.85
C ASN A 476 35.72 26.58 -10.67
N ASP A 477 34.61 25.98 -11.10
CA ASP A 477 33.59 26.56 -11.98
C ASP A 477 32.21 26.52 -11.28
N PRO A 478 31.85 27.52 -10.45
CA PRO A 478 30.58 27.51 -9.73
C PRO A 478 29.37 27.36 -10.65
N GLU A 479 28.66 26.23 -10.56
CA GLU A 479 27.47 25.92 -11.35
C GLU A 479 26.16 26.14 -10.59
N GLY A 480 25.08 26.42 -11.34
CA GLY A 480 23.76 26.71 -10.79
C GLY A 480 22.95 25.47 -10.43
N TYR A 481 22.21 25.55 -9.32
CA TYR A 481 21.31 24.48 -8.90
C TYR A 481 20.13 24.96 -8.07
N ASN A 482 19.11 24.10 -8.01
CA ASN A 482 17.92 24.26 -7.21
C ASN A 482 17.85 23.20 -6.12
N VAL A 483 17.47 23.61 -4.91
CA VAL A 483 17.30 22.75 -3.75
C VAL A 483 15.83 22.59 -3.43
N TYR A 484 15.39 21.34 -3.32
CA TYR A 484 14.08 20.97 -2.82
C TYR A 484 14.20 20.04 -1.62
N VAL A 485 13.25 20.10 -0.70
CA VAL A 485 13.28 19.34 0.56
C VAL A 485 11.97 18.60 0.78
N SER A 486 12.03 17.45 1.45
CA SER A 486 10.85 16.68 1.81
C SER A 486 11.03 15.92 3.13
N GLN A 487 9.92 15.72 3.82
CA GLN A 487 9.80 14.81 4.97
C GLN A 487 9.64 13.35 4.56
N ASN A 488 9.28 13.12 3.29
CA ASN A 488 8.94 11.82 2.73
C ASN A 488 9.62 11.65 1.36
N TRP A 489 10.31 10.53 1.12
CA TRP A 489 10.97 10.31 -0.17
C TRP A 489 10.02 10.29 -1.38
N ASN A 490 8.71 10.08 -1.18
CA ASN A 490 7.69 10.18 -2.23
C ASN A 490 7.29 11.63 -2.55
N GLY A 491 7.87 12.60 -1.84
CA GLY A 491 7.42 13.98 -1.86
C GLY A 491 6.10 14.19 -1.08
N PRO A 492 5.43 15.33 -1.31
CA PRO A 492 5.84 16.40 -2.23
C PRO A 492 7.18 17.02 -1.82
N PHE A 493 7.99 17.37 -2.81
CA PHE A 493 9.24 18.10 -2.61
C PHE A 493 8.97 19.60 -2.69
N TYR A 494 9.33 20.34 -1.64
CA TYR A 494 9.11 21.77 -1.51
C TYR A 494 10.37 22.52 -1.87
N PHE A 495 10.24 23.56 -2.70
CA PHE A 495 11.36 24.40 -3.09
C PHE A 495 11.96 25.13 -1.88
N CYS A 496 13.28 25.02 -1.69
CA CYS A 496 14.01 25.63 -0.58
C CYS A 496 14.87 26.82 -1.03
N GLY A 497 15.30 26.85 -2.30
CA GLY A 497 16.10 27.93 -2.86
C GLY A 497 16.91 27.50 -4.07
N SER A 498 17.61 28.47 -4.67
CA SER A 498 18.58 28.27 -5.74
C SER A 498 19.86 29.02 -5.38
N ASP A 499 21.01 28.49 -5.77
CA ASP A 499 22.31 29.13 -5.59
C ASP A 499 23.33 28.58 -6.60
N THR A 500 24.57 29.08 -6.54
CA THR A 500 25.71 28.61 -7.34
C THR A 500 26.89 28.26 -6.43
N GLY A 501 27.70 27.25 -6.73
CA GLY A 501 28.83 26.93 -5.86
C GLY A 501 28.43 26.27 -4.54
N THR A 502 29.39 26.22 -3.61
CA THR A 502 29.10 25.90 -2.21
C THR A 502 28.21 26.98 -1.59
N ALA A 503 27.00 26.59 -1.15
CA ALA A 503 26.02 27.52 -0.61
C ALA A 503 25.30 26.99 0.64
N ALA A 504 24.59 27.90 1.31
CA ALA A 504 23.95 27.68 2.60
C ALA A 504 22.45 27.93 2.48
N PHE A 505 21.64 27.03 3.03
CA PHE A 505 20.18 27.03 2.88
C PHE A 505 19.48 27.09 4.24
N ASP A 506 18.39 27.87 4.25
CA ASP A 506 17.47 28.05 5.37
C ASP A 506 16.16 27.34 5.01
N LEU A 507 15.78 26.35 5.82
CA LEU A 507 14.66 25.46 5.59
C LEU A 507 13.32 26.21 5.66
N SER A 508 13.25 27.34 6.37
CA SER A 508 12.02 28.15 6.49
C SER A 508 11.48 28.60 5.12
N ARG A 509 12.34 28.72 4.10
CA ARG A 509 11.97 29.05 2.72
C ARG A 509 11.05 28.01 2.08
N SER A 510 11.14 26.76 2.51
CA SER A 510 10.29 25.66 2.04
C SER A 510 8.92 25.62 2.72
N GLY A 511 8.75 26.32 3.84
CA GLY A 511 7.56 26.24 4.70
C GLY A 511 7.52 24.98 5.59
N LEU A 512 8.56 24.15 5.60
CA LEU A 512 8.67 22.99 6.48
C LEU A 512 9.41 23.32 7.77
N ASN A 513 8.98 22.70 8.88
CA ASN A 513 9.68 22.78 10.17
C ASN A 513 10.85 21.79 10.27
N TRP A 514 10.86 20.76 9.42
CA TRP A 514 11.95 19.80 9.29
C TRP A 514 11.84 19.06 7.95
N ALA A 515 12.97 18.54 7.46
CA ALA A 515 13.05 17.70 6.27
C ALA A 515 14.11 16.60 6.47
N ARG A 516 14.01 15.50 5.72
CA ARG A 516 15.00 14.40 5.76
C ARG A 516 15.61 14.11 4.39
N TYR A 517 14.83 14.32 3.34
CA TYR A 517 15.24 14.09 1.96
C TYR A 517 15.52 15.43 1.30
N ILE A 518 16.74 15.59 0.79
CA ILE A 518 17.18 16.79 0.09
C ILE A 518 17.40 16.41 -1.37
N LYS A 519 16.69 17.08 -2.27
CA LYS A 519 16.77 16.92 -3.71
C LYS A 519 17.53 18.09 -4.31
N ILE A 520 18.64 17.81 -4.96
CA ILE A 520 19.42 18.78 -5.73
C ILE A 520 19.07 18.58 -7.21
N VAL A 521 18.75 19.67 -7.90
CA VAL A 521 18.38 19.68 -9.31
C VAL A 521 19.26 20.70 -10.01
N ASP A 522 20.08 20.24 -10.94
CA ASP A 522 20.83 21.10 -11.85
C ASP A 522 19.88 22.07 -12.58
N ASP A 523 20.25 23.34 -12.71
CA ASP A 523 19.36 24.35 -13.28
C ASP A 523 19.42 24.46 -14.82
N GLY A 524 20.22 23.60 -15.45
CA GLY A 524 20.36 23.49 -16.89
C GLY A 524 21.44 24.41 -17.49
N ASP A 525 22.22 25.11 -16.66
CA ASP A 525 23.41 25.82 -17.08
C ASP A 525 24.66 24.89 -17.20
N GLY A 526 25.82 25.45 -17.54
CA GLY A 526 27.05 24.69 -17.80
C GLY A 526 27.41 24.51 -19.28
N SER A 527 28.72 24.54 -19.57
CA SER A 527 29.26 24.29 -20.92
C SER A 527 29.19 22.80 -21.26
N SER A 528 29.22 22.40 -22.53
CA SER A 528 29.25 20.98 -22.96
C SER A 528 30.60 20.31 -22.63
N SER A 529 30.91 20.23 -21.34
CA SER A 529 32.12 19.68 -20.73
C SER A 529 31.85 18.26 -20.19
N PRO A 530 32.88 17.41 -20.05
CA PRO A 530 32.80 16.15 -19.31
C PRO A 530 32.15 16.23 -17.93
N THR A 531 32.24 17.38 -17.25
CA THR A 531 31.69 17.65 -15.91
C THR A 531 30.59 18.70 -15.96
N ALA A 532 29.85 18.79 -17.07
CA ALA A 532 28.79 19.78 -17.22
C ALA A 532 27.69 19.61 -16.18
N GLY A 533 27.27 20.71 -15.56
CA GLY A 533 26.21 20.74 -14.55
C GLY A 533 26.74 20.51 -13.14
N PHE A 534 25.91 20.74 -12.13
CA PHE A 534 26.34 20.89 -10.73
C PHE A 534 27.14 19.69 -10.19
N ASP A 535 28.31 20.00 -9.62
CA ASP A 535 29.32 19.05 -9.14
C ASP A 535 29.28 18.86 -7.60
N LEU A 536 28.31 18.05 -7.13
CA LEU A 536 28.00 17.85 -5.70
C LEU A 536 29.06 16.99 -4.95
N ASP A 537 29.68 17.56 -3.91
CA ASP A 537 30.59 16.88 -2.97
C ASP A 537 29.88 16.37 -1.72
N ALA A 538 29.09 17.22 -1.06
CA ALA A 538 28.41 16.82 0.16
C ALA A 538 27.21 17.70 0.49
N ILE A 539 26.30 17.16 1.30
CA ILE A 539 25.27 17.94 1.99
C ILE A 539 25.51 17.79 3.48
N VAL A 540 25.62 18.89 4.22
CA VAL A 540 25.90 18.87 5.66
C VAL A 540 24.94 19.78 6.41
N ALA A 541 24.22 19.24 7.38
CA ALA A 541 23.22 19.94 8.19
C ALA A 541 23.67 20.13 9.64
N TYR A 542 23.22 21.21 10.27
CA TYR A 542 23.43 21.41 11.70
C TYR A 542 22.66 20.37 12.52
N THR A 543 23.20 20.02 13.68
CA THR A 543 22.55 19.13 14.63
C THR A 543 21.44 19.84 15.39
N SER A 544 20.40 19.09 15.75
CA SER A 544 19.43 19.55 16.76
C SER A 544 20.10 19.55 18.14
N PRO A 545 20.19 20.70 18.84
CA PRO A 545 20.73 20.74 20.20
C PRO A 545 19.73 20.24 21.25
N GLY A 546 18.61 19.62 20.87
CA GLY A 546 17.57 19.17 21.80
C GLY A 546 16.71 18.00 21.28
N PRO A 547 15.75 17.51 22.09
CA PRO A 547 14.81 16.47 21.68
C PRO A 547 13.92 16.92 20.51
N LEU A 548 13.48 15.97 19.69
CA LEU A 548 12.51 16.21 18.61
C LEU A 548 11.55 15.04 18.52
N LEU A 549 10.28 15.26 18.86
CA LEU A 549 9.31 14.18 18.91
C LEU A 549 8.50 14.11 17.60
N ALA A 550 8.60 12.98 16.92
CA ALA A 550 7.86 12.67 15.70
C ALA A 550 6.83 11.57 15.99
N PRO A 551 5.53 11.90 15.98
CA PRO A 551 4.49 10.91 16.19
C PRO A 551 4.15 10.19 14.87
N SER A 552 3.91 8.88 14.93
CA SER A 552 3.47 8.06 13.80
C SER A 552 2.16 7.35 14.16
N LEU A 553 1.12 7.49 13.33
CA LEU A 553 -0.11 6.70 13.46
C LEU A 553 0.13 5.35 12.79
N PHE A 554 0.04 4.26 13.55
CA PHE A 554 0.30 2.91 12.99
C PHE A 554 -0.90 1.97 13.13
N GLY A 555 -1.99 2.38 13.80
CA GLY A 555 -3.21 1.59 13.84
C GLY A 555 -4.41 2.32 14.44
N ILE A 556 -5.60 1.76 14.21
CA ILE A 556 -6.86 2.16 14.84
C ILE A 556 -7.47 0.90 15.44
N ILE A 557 -7.84 0.94 16.72
CA ILE A 557 -8.60 -0.13 17.38
C ILE A 557 -10.06 0.29 17.45
N ASP A 558 -10.91 -0.40 16.71
CA ASP A 558 -12.35 -0.20 16.64
C ASP A 558 -13.09 -1.46 17.10
N THR A 559 -12.71 -2.02 18.25
CA THR A 559 -13.30 -3.29 18.70
C THR A 559 -14.72 -3.14 19.27
N PRO A 560 -15.57 -4.19 19.16
CA PRO A 560 -16.92 -4.20 19.74
C PRO A 560 -16.93 -3.89 21.26
N PRO A 561 -17.97 -3.23 21.80
CA PRO A 561 -19.34 -3.13 21.26
C PRO A 561 -19.64 -1.89 20.41
N ASN A 562 -18.74 -0.91 20.35
CA ASN A 562 -18.95 0.37 19.67
C ASN A 562 -17.99 0.57 18.48
N GLY A 563 -17.42 -0.49 17.94
CA GLY A 563 -16.67 -0.50 16.68
C GLY A 563 -16.82 -1.86 16.02
N ASN A 564 -16.36 -2.00 14.77
CA ASN A 564 -16.62 -3.20 13.97
C ASN A 564 -15.40 -4.09 13.69
N GLY A 565 -14.21 -3.69 14.15
CA GLY A 565 -12.96 -4.45 14.08
C GLY A 565 -12.31 -4.45 12.71
N ASN A 566 -12.58 -3.46 11.86
CA ASN A 566 -12.02 -3.35 10.52
C ASN A 566 -10.79 -2.43 10.44
N GLY A 567 -10.36 -1.86 11.56
CA GLY A 567 -9.20 -0.97 11.63
C GLY A 567 -9.43 0.42 11.04
N ARG A 568 -10.70 0.84 10.88
CA ARG A 568 -11.08 2.18 10.40
C ARG A 568 -11.80 2.96 11.50
N ALA A 569 -11.79 4.28 11.34
CA ALA A 569 -12.56 5.19 12.16
C ALA A 569 -13.85 5.53 11.40
N GLU A 570 -14.99 4.98 11.80
CA GLU A 570 -16.26 5.17 11.09
C GLU A 570 -17.33 5.87 11.95
N PRO A 571 -18.37 6.46 11.34
CA PRO A 571 -19.45 7.11 12.08
C PRO A 571 -20.12 6.15 13.06
N ASN A 572 -20.48 6.68 14.23
CA ASN A 572 -21.05 5.95 15.36
C ASN A 572 -20.07 5.02 16.08
N GLU A 573 -18.76 5.14 15.85
CA GLU A 573 -17.77 4.29 16.50
C GLU A 573 -17.01 4.99 17.63
N LEU A 574 -16.64 4.18 18.64
CA LEU A 574 -15.62 4.52 19.64
C LEU A 574 -14.34 3.81 19.24
N VAL A 575 -13.31 4.58 18.89
CA VAL A 575 -12.04 4.03 18.42
C VAL A 575 -10.87 4.52 19.27
N SER A 576 -9.85 3.69 19.45
CA SER A 576 -8.55 4.10 19.99
C SER A 576 -7.58 4.35 18.84
N LEU A 577 -6.91 5.48 18.86
CA LEU A 577 -5.87 5.81 17.88
C LEU A 577 -4.51 5.34 18.40
N LEU A 578 -3.84 4.44 17.68
CA LEU A 578 -2.54 3.93 18.09
C LEU A 578 -1.42 4.76 17.48
N PHE A 579 -0.76 5.60 18.29
CA PHE A 579 0.43 6.33 17.86
C PHE A 579 1.69 5.80 18.51
N LYS A 580 2.83 5.91 17.84
CA LYS A 580 4.13 5.87 18.49
C LYS A 580 4.77 7.25 18.43
N ILE A 581 5.71 7.53 19.32
CA ILE A 581 6.51 8.76 19.30
C ILE A 581 7.96 8.36 19.21
N ARG A 582 8.64 8.81 18.16
CA ARG A 582 10.08 8.70 18.03
C ARG A 582 10.74 10.00 18.42
N ASN A 583 11.75 9.95 19.28
CA ASN A 583 12.64 11.09 19.47
C ASN A 583 13.73 11.03 18.39
N MET A 584 13.68 11.97 17.45
CA MET A 584 14.67 12.12 16.37
C MET A 584 15.71 13.21 16.70
N GLY A 585 15.68 13.77 17.91
CA GLY A 585 16.66 14.74 18.41
C GLY A 585 17.83 14.07 19.11
N ASN A 586 18.86 14.87 19.44
CA ASN A 586 20.10 14.36 20.05
C ASN A 586 20.08 14.38 21.59
N GLU A 587 19.04 14.91 22.21
CA GLU A 587 18.84 14.87 23.65
C GLU A 587 17.61 14.08 24.03
N THR A 588 17.61 13.48 25.21
CA THR A 588 16.44 12.79 25.78
C THR A 588 15.29 13.78 25.94
N ALA A 589 14.10 13.41 25.47
CA ALA A 589 12.87 14.12 25.81
C ALA A 589 12.38 13.59 27.16
N GLU A 590 12.41 14.42 28.20
CA GLU A 590 12.13 13.96 29.57
C GLU A 590 10.65 14.08 29.92
N SER A 591 10.08 13.03 30.52
CA SER A 591 8.70 13.01 31.02
C SER A 591 7.67 13.39 29.96
N VAL A 592 7.81 12.80 28.76
CA VAL A 592 6.97 13.09 27.62
C VAL A 592 5.52 12.71 27.91
N TYR A 593 4.61 13.61 27.59
CA TYR A 593 3.18 13.36 27.46
C TYR A 593 2.60 14.15 26.30
N THR A 594 1.44 13.72 25.84
CA THR A 594 0.77 14.36 24.71
C THR A 594 -0.64 14.78 25.04
N ILE A 595 -1.17 15.75 24.29
CA ILE A 595 -2.54 16.23 24.37
C ILE A 595 -3.16 16.22 22.98
N LEU A 596 -4.17 15.39 22.76
CA LEU A 596 -4.94 15.34 21.52
C LEU A 596 -6.06 16.39 21.55
N ARG A 597 -6.17 17.21 20.50
CA ARG A 597 -7.19 18.25 20.32
C ARG A 597 -7.79 18.20 18.92
N THR A 598 -9.04 18.62 18.78
CA THR A 598 -9.68 18.89 17.48
C THR A 598 -10.71 19.98 17.64
N SER A 599 -10.94 20.76 16.58
CA SER A 599 -12.07 21.69 16.46
C SER A 599 -13.26 21.05 15.73
N ASP A 600 -13.14 19.79 15.28
CA ASP A 600 -14.17 19.09 14.54
C ASP A 600 -15.35 18.72 15.45
N THR A 601 -16.51 19.30 15.18
CA THR A 601 -17.73 19.10 15.96
C THR A 601 -18.30 17.69 15.84
N PHE A 602 -17.85 16.90 14.86
CA PHE A 602 -18.27 15.51 14.73
C PHE A 602 -17.52 14.57 15.66
N ILE A 603 -16.42 15.02 16.27
CA ILE A 603 -15.57 14.17 17.12
C ILE A 603 -15.70 14.58 18.59
N THR A 604 -15.91 13.59 19.44
CA THR A 604 -15.79 13.72 20.88
C THR A 604 -14.53 13.00 21.35
N ILE A 605 -13.56 13.74 21.89
CA ILE A 605 -12.35 13.15 22.49
C ILE A 605 -12.72 12.65 23.88
N ILE A 606 -12.52 11.35 24.12
CA ILE A 606 -12.77 10.70 25.41
C ILE A 606 -11.55 10.81 26.32
N ASP A 607 -10.37 10.46 25.78
CA ASP A 607 -9.09 10.59 26.49
C ASP A 607 -8.17 11.50 25.68
N SER A 608 -7.82 12.65 26.26
CA SER A 608 -7.00 13.66 25.59
C SER A 608 -5.53 13.57 25.95
N ILE A 609 -5.17 13.03 27.13
CA ILE A 609 -3.80 13.04 27.66
C ILE A 609 -3.24 11.63 27.73
N THR A 610 -2.01 11.44 27.23
CA THR A 610 -1.29 10.17 27.31
C THR A 610 0.18 10.40 27.67
N TYR A 611 0.70 9.60 28.61
CA TYR A 611 2.06 9.71 29.15
C TYR A 611 2.98 8.64 28.56
N PHE A 612 4.19 9.04 28.18
CA PHE A 612 5.22 8.22 27.55
C PHE A 612 6.48 8.03 28.38
N GLY A 613 6.72 8.90 29.37
CA GLY A 613 7.98 8.89 30.11
C GLY A 613 9.13 9.46 29.29
N ASP A 614 10.36 9.08 29.64
CA ASP A 614 11.54 9.59 28.95
C ASP A 614 11.71 8.89 27.60
N ILE A 615 11.94 9.65 26.54
CA ILE A 615 12.22 9.13 25.21
C ILE A 615 13.66 9.50 24.85
N LEU A 616 14.56 8.51 24.88
CA LEU A 616 15.98 8.67 24.55
C LEU A 616 16.16 9.07 23.07
N PRO A 617 17.29 9.70 22.70
CA PRO A 617 17.65 9.94 21.31
C PRO A 617 17.50 8.69 20.45
N ASP A 618 17.01 8.86 19.22
CA ASP A 618 16.75 7.82 18.22
C ASP A 618 15.81 6.69 18.64
N SER A 619 15.19 6.78 19.81
CA SER A 619 14.30 5.76 20.35
C SER A 619 12.84 6.07 20.05
N GLU A 620 12.03 5.02 19.95
CA GLU A 620 10.59 5.11 19.74
C GLU A 620 9.87 4.49 20.94
N VAL A 621 8.82 5.16 21.43
CA VAL A 621 7.98 4.68 22.54
C VAL A 621 6.52 4.71 22.12
N GLY A 622 5.74 3.73 22.57
CA GLY A 622 4.31 3.61 22.29
C GLY A 622 3.75 2.24 22.61
N PRO A 623 2.45 2.00 22.31
CA PRO A 623 1.55 2.97 21.67
C PRO A 623 0.78 3.90 22.62
N LEU A 624 0.46 5.10 22.12
CA LEU A 624 -0.63 5.99 22.52
C LEU A 624 -1.98 5.29 22.27
N ASP A 625 -3.00 5.57 23.06
CA ASP A 625 -4.34 5.01 22.85
C ASP A 625 -5.51 5.99 23.11
N PRO A 626 -5.44 7.29 22.71
CA PRO A 626 -6.51 8.23 22.96
C PRO A 626 -7.78 7.73 22.26
N ARG A 627 -8.85 7.68 23.04
CA ARG A 627 -10.15 7.24 22.55
C ARG A 627 -10.92 8.44 22.02
N ILE A 628 -11.51 8.26 20.84
CA ILE A 628 -12.41 9.23 20.23
C ILE A 628 -13.73 8.55 19.90
N PHE A 629 -14.83 9.26 20.08
CA PHE A 629 -16.14 8.87 19.58
C PHE A 629 -16.48 9.71 18.35
N ILE A 630 -16.89 9.03 17.28
CA ILE A 630 -17.22 9.63 16.00
C ILE A 630 -18.74 9.72 15.89
N SER A 631 -19.26 10.92 15.68
CA SER A 631 -20.69 11.16 15.60
C SER A 631 -21.34 10.34 14.48
N PRO A 632 -22.54 9.76 14.67
CA PRO A 632 -23.30 9.12 13.59
C PRO A 632 -23.67 10.09 12.46
N ASN A 633 -23.61 11.41 12.71
CA ASN A 633 -23.89 12.44 11.72
C ASN A 633 -22.66 12.88 10.92
N THR A 634 -21.50 12.24 11.14
CA THR A 634 -20.27 12.55 10.40
C THR A 634 -20.50 12.29 8.90
N PRO A 635 -20.25 13.26 8.00
CA PRO A 635 -20.46 13.06 6.57
C PRO A 635 -19.57 11.95 6.01
N PRO A 636 -19.99 11.20 4.98
CA PRO A 636 -19.10 10.22 4.34
C PRO A 636 -17.79 10.81 3.84
N ARG A 637 -16.70 10.04 3.99
CA ARG A 637 -15.32 10.41 3.66
C ARG A 637 -14.78 11.65 4.38
N TRP A 638 -15.48 12.15 5.41
CA TRP A 638 -15.03 13.28 6.20
C TRP A 638 -13.62 13.05 6.75
N GLN A 639 -12.77 14.07 6.60
CA GLN A 639 -11.39 14.06 7.09
C GLN A 639 -11.33 14.92 8.35
N THR A 640 -11.17 14.28 9.51
CA THR A 640 -10.97 15.01 10.75
C THR A 640 -9.50 15.32 10.94
N ARG A 641 -9.20 16.60 11.21
CA ARG A 641 -7.88 17.07 11.63
C ARG A 641 -7.79 17.10 13.14
N PHE A 642 -6.75 16.49 13.69
CA PHE A 642 -6.36 16.54 15.07
C PHE A 642 -5.06 17.31 15.21
N ASN A 643 -4.97 18.16 16.24
CA ASN A 643 -3.70 18.71 16.69
C ASN A 643 -3.22 17.85 17.87
N LEU A 644 -2.04 17.25 17.72
CA LEU A 644 -1.37 16.49 18.76
C LEU A 644 -0.26 17.36 19.34
N VAL A 645 -0.46 17.84 20.56
CA VAL A 645 0.54 18.59 21.32
C VAL A 645 1.43 17.59 22.04
N MET A 646 2.74 17.73 21.93
CA MET A 646 3.75 16.90 22.58
C MET A 646 4.54 17.77 23.55
N ILE A 647 4.60 17.34 24.81
CA ILE A 647 5.17 18.10 25.91
C ILE A 647 6.15 17.20 26.67
N ALA A 648 7.33 17.71 26.95
CA ALA A 648 8.35 17.15 27.82
C ALA A 648 8.89 18.28 28.73
N ASN A 649 9.70 17.97 29.74
CA ASN A 649 10.29 19.01 30.60
C ASN A 649 11.15 20.01 29.79
N ASN A 650 11.79 19.51 28.74
CA ASN A 650 12.70 20.23 27.84
C ASN A 650 12.16 20.35 26.40
N TYR A 651 10.88 20.06 26.15
CA TYR A 651 10.30 20.06 24.80
C TYR A 651 8.83 20.48 24.81
N LEU A 652 8.43 21.31 23.84
CA LEU A 652 7.04 21.62 23.58
C LEU A 652 6.87 21.85 22.09
N ASP A 653 6.08 20.99 21.45
CA ASP A 653 5.73 21.13 20.04
C ASP A 653 4.33 20.60 19.78
N SER A 654 3.78 20.83 18.60
CA SER A 654 2.54 20.22 18.17
C SER A 654 2.57 19.90 16.68
N THR A 655 1.92 18.80 16.30
CA THR A 655 1.73 18.44 14.90
C THR A 655 0.27 18.22 14.57
N THR A 656 -0.07 18.28 13.29
CA THR A 656 -1.43 18.00 12.80
C THR A 656 -1.49 16.62 12.17
N ILE A 657 -2.50 15.84 12.54
CA ILE A 657 -2.77 14.51 12.04
C ILE A 657 -4.16 14.51 11.43
N THR A 658 -4.32 13.93 10.24
CA THR A 658 -5.62 13.83 9.57
C THR A 658 -6.05 12.37 9.49
N ILE A 659 -7.29 12.09 9.87
CA ILE A 659 -7.89 10.75 9.85
C ILE A 659 -9.24 10.82 9.14
N GLN A 660 -9.53 9.86 8.25
CA GLN A 660 -10.86 9.72 7.67
C GLN A 660 -11.82 9.14 8.72
N THR A 661 -12.84 9.90 9.10
CA THR A 661 -13.83 9.54 10.13
C THR A 661 -15.23 9.31 9.55
N GLY A 662 -15.46 9.69 8.30
CA GLY A 662 -16.76 9.58 7.64
C GLY A 662 -17.16 8.21 7.11
N GLY A 663 -16.26 7.22 7.10
CA GLY A 663 -16.48 5.95 6.38
C GLY A 663 -16.56 6.11 4.85
N GLY A 664 -16.86 5.02 4.13
CA GLY A 664 -16.95 4.98 2.65
C GLY A 664 -15.62 4.79 1.90
N THR A 665 -15.66 4.25 0.68
CA THR A 665 -14.49 4.10 -0.22
C THR A 665 -14.37 5.30 -1.16
N ALA A 666 -13.25 5.46 -1.86
CA ALA A 666 -13.07 6.50 -2.90
C ALA A 666 -14.13 6.47 -4.03
N THR A 667 -14.89 5.38 -4.16
CA THR A 667 -15.89 5.18 -5.21
C THR A 667 -17.34 5.19 -4.73
N CYS A 668 -17.63 5.08 -3.42
CA CYS A 668 -19.02 5.16 -2.94
C CYS A 668 -19.19 5.63 -1.47
N PRO A 669 -20.23 6.44 -1.15
CA PRO A 669 -21.05 7.23 -2.08
C PRO A 669 -20.26 8.44 -2.57
N ILE A 670 -20.58 8.96 -3.74
CA ILE A 670 -19.90 10.13 -4.32
C ILE A 670 -20.81 11.36 -4.13
N PRO A 671 -20.43 12.35 -3.31
CA PRO A 671 -21.20 13.59 -3.19
C PRO A 671 -20.94 14.51 -4.39
N ASP A 672 -21.85 15.46 -4.64
CA ASP A 672 -21.45 16.69 -5.32
C ASP A 672 -20.59 17.57 -4.40
N ASN A 673 -19.97 18.57 -5.00
CA ASN A 673 -19.13 19.56 -4.32
C ASN A 673 -19.86 20.43 -3.27
N GLN A 674 -21.18 20.33 -3.11
CA GLN A 674 -21.97 21.02 -2.08
C GLN A 674 -22.79 20.06 -1.21
N TYR A 675 -22.58 18.74 -1.34
CA TYR A 675 -23.30 17.68 -0.64
C TYR A 675 -24.84 17.70 -0.80
N ILE A 676 -25.35 18.18 -1.94
CA ILE A 676 -26.80 18.25 -2.22
C ILE A 676 -27.32 16.91 -2.75
N TYR A 677 -26.67 16.37 -3.76
CA TYR A 677 -26.89 15.03 -4.31
C TYR A 677 -25.73 14.11 -3.96
N TRP A 678 -26.06 12.82 -3.96
CA TRP A 678 -25.13 11.71 -3.78
C TRP A 678 -25.38 10.67 -4.86
N ALA A 679 -24.30 10.14 -5.41
CA ALA A 679 -24.31 9.00 -6.31
C ALA A 679 -24.01 7.70 -5.55
N TYR A 680 -24.92 6.74 -5.68
CA TYR A 680 -24.80 5.37 -5.18
C TYR A 680 -24.84 4.43 -6.36
N ASP A 681 -23.88 3.53 -6.46
CA ASP A 681 -23.93 2.43 -7.41
C ASP A 681 -24.32 1.12 -6.73
N ASN A 682 -24.56 0.08 -7.51
CA ASN A 682 -24.92 -1.25 -6.99
C ASN A 682 -23.80 -1.95 -6.19
N SER A 683 -22.60 -1.38 -6.05
CA SER A 683 -21.57 -1.82 -5.10
C SER A 683 -21.66 -1.15 -3.72
N CYS A 684 -22.54 -0.15 -3.55
CA CYS A 684 -22.78 0.57 -2.30
C CYS A 684 -23.60 -0.21 -1.26
N SER A 685 -23.43 -1.53 -1.14
CA SER A 685 -24.34 -2.43 -0.41
C SER A 685 -24.53 -2.12 1.08
N THR A 686 -23.65 -1.32 1.68
CA THR A 686 -23.76 -0.86 3.08
C THR A 686 -24.68 0.35 3.27
N TYR A 687 -25.14 0.98 2.19
CA TYR A 687 -26.00 2.18 2.21
C TYR A 687 -27.43 1.87 1.81
N THR A 688 -28.39 2.52 2.47
CA THR A 688 -29.84 2.36 2.20
C THR A 688 -30.23 2.69 0.76
N GLU A 689 -29.53 3.65 0.13
CA GLU A 689 -29.83 4.11 -1.22
C GLU A 689 -29.09 3.33 -2.33
N CYS A 690 -28.41 2.24 -1.98
CA CYS A 690 -27.82 1.33 -2.97
C CYS A 690 -28.86 0.90 -4.02
N PRO A 691 -28.68 1.20 -5.31
CA PRO A 691 -29.58 0.73 -6.36
C PRO A 691 -29.39 -0.76 -6.64
N ARG A 692 -30.47 -1.39 -7.10
CA ARG A 692 -30.41 -2.68 -7.79
C ARG A 692 -30.42 -2.43 -9.28
N TYR A 693 -29.64 -3.21 -10.03
CA TYR A 693 -29.73 -3.24 -11.48
C TYR A 693 -30.95 -4.07 -11.88
N GLU A 694 -31.87 -3.45 -12.61
CA GLU A 694 -33.13 -4.03 -13.06
C GLU A 694 -33.51 -3.40 -14.41
N TRP A 695 -33.03 -4.00 -15.50
CA TRP A 695 -33.24 -3.46 -16.83
C TRP A 695 -34.72 -3.42 -17.23
N ILE A 696 -35.14 -2.33 -17.87
CA ILE A 696 -36.51 -2.15 -18.35
C ILE A 696 -36.43 -1.94 -19.85
N GLU A 697 -36.87 -2.92 -20.62
CA GLU A 697 -36.85 -2.85 -22.09
C GLU A 697 -38.06 -2.06 -22.59
N ILE A 698 -37.84 -0.86 -23.15
CA ILE A 698 -38.90 0.00 -23.64
C ILE A 698 -39.01 0.07 -25.17
N ARG A 699 -38.08 -0.53 -25.94
CA ARG A 699 -38.14 -0.55 -27.42
C ARG A 699 -39.49 -0.99 -27.99
N ASN A 700 -40.17 -1.94 -27.34
CA ASN A 700 -41.43 -2.50 -27.84
C ASN A 700 -42.69 -1.94 -27.18
N ILE A 701 -42.55 -1.09 -26.16
CA ILE A 701 -43.68 -0.57 -25.36
C ILE A 701 -43.67 0.96 -25.23
N GLY A 702 -42.55 1.62 -25.52
CA GLY A 702 -42.38 3.07 -25.50
C GLY A 702 -42.60 3.72 -26.86
N ILE A 703 -42.48 5.05 -26.88
CA ILE A 703 -42.58 5.87 -28.09
C ILE A 703 -41.17 6.12 -28.61
N ARG A 704 -40.91 5.79 -29.88
CA ARG A 704 -39.64 6.15 -30.54
C ARG A 704 -39.58 7.65 -30.76
N LEU A 705 -38.52 8.28 -30.28
CA LEU A 705 -38.27 9.70 -30.48
C LEU A 705 -37.81 9.95 -31.93
N PRO A 706 -38.26 11.03 -32.60
CA PRO A 706 -37.89 11.35 -33.99
C PRO A 706 -36.44 11.89 -34.14
N ILE A 707 -35.48 11.25 -33.46
CA ILE A 707 -34.04 11.43 -33.66
C ILE A 707 -33.61 10.40 -34.71
N THR A 708 -33.20 10.87 -35.87
CA THR A 708 -32.97 10.05 -37.08
C THR A 708 -31.54 10.11 -37.60
N ASN A 709 -30.71 10.96 -36.99
CA ASN A 709 -29.32 11.18 -37.36
C ASN A 709 -28.50 11.59 -36.13
N ASP A 710 -27.20 11.72 -36.35
CA ASP A 710 -26.27 12.39 -35.45
C ASP A 710 -26.68 13.81 -35.08
N ASP A 711 -26.18 14.30 -33.95
CA ASP A 711 -26.31 15.69 -33.52
C ASP A 711 -27.74 16.23 -33.63
N GLN A 712 -28.67 15.58 -32.94
CA GLN A 712 -30.08 15.98 -32.92
C GLN A 712 -30.62 16.03 -31.50
N THR A 713 -31.26 17.15 -31.18
CA THR A 713 -31.95 17.36 -29.91
C THR A 713 -33.41 17.62 -30.16
N ILE A 714 -34.26 16.81 -29.52
CA ILE A 714 -35.71 16.99 -29.58
C ILE A 714 -36.25 17.39 -28.22
N ARG A 715 -37.47 17.93 -28.22
CA ARG A 715 -38.18 18.30 -27.00
C ARG A 715 -39.39 17.40 -26.81
N ILE A 716 -39.54 16.91 -25.58
CA ILE A 716 -40.73 16.19 -25.15
C ILE A 716 -41.37 16.91 -23.97
N LYS A 717 -42.69 16.74 -23.81
CA LYS A 717 -43.41 17.33 -22.69
C LYS A 717 -43.12 16.54 -21.42
N TRP A 718 -42.89 17.27 -20.34
CA TRP A 718 -42.64 16.68 -19.03
C TRP A 718 -43.98 16.22 -18.39
N PRO A 719 -44.10 14.97 -17.92
CA PRO A 719 -45.40 14.44 -17.45
C PRO A 719 -45.73 14.76 -15.98
N PHE A 720 -44.75 15.20 -15.17
CA PHE A 720 -44.91 15.56 -13.75
C PHE A 720 -43.90 16.62 -13.34
N SER A 721 -44.01 17.26 -12.18
CA SER A 721 -43.00 18.22 -11.71
C SER A 721 -41.65 17.56 -11.33
N PHE A 722 -40.54 18.09 -11.85
CA PHE A 722 -39.18 17.64 -11.51
C PHE A 722 -38.44 18.69 -10.70
N LYS A 723 -38.19 18.38 -9.42
CA LYS A 723 -37.37 19.17 -8.53
C LYS A 723 -35.93 18.64 -8.56
N TYR A 724 -35.02 19.46 -9.06
CA TYR A 724 -33.61 19.11 -9.32
C TYR A 724 -32.72 20.32 -9.01
N TYR A 725 -31.72 20.10 -8.15
CA TYR A 725 -30.85 21.15 -7.58
C TYR A 725 -31.61 22.39 -7.05
N GLY A 726 -32.78 22.18 -6.45
CA GLY A 726 -33.59 23.23 -5.82
C GLY A 726 -34.56 23.95 -6.74
N VAL A 727 -34.46 23.73 -8.06
CA VAL A 727 -35.35 24.30 -9.08
C VAL A 727 -36.43 23.29 -9.46
N ILE A 728 -37.66 23.77 -9.72
CA ILE A 728 -38.79 22.95 -10.16
C ILE A 728 -39.03 23.18 -11.66
N TYR A 729 -38.97 22.10 -12.43
CA TYR A 729 -39.18 22.08 -13.88
C TYR A 729 -40.50 21.36 -14.23
N ASN A 730 -41.37 22.04 -14.99
CA ASN A 730 -42.74 21.57 -15.30
C ASN A 730 -43.12 21.64 -16.77
N ASP A 731 -42.19 22.05 -17.64
CA ASP A 731 -42.52 22.50 -19.00
C ASP A 731 -42.09 21.49 -20.07
N SER A 732 -40.78 21.30 -20.26
CA SER A 732 -40.23 20.46 -21.31
C SER A 732 -38.94 19.77 -20.90
N LEU A 733 -38.60 18.70 -21.60
CA LEU A 733 -37.31 18.03 -21.53
C LEU A 733 -36.68 18.01 -22.90
N SER A 734 -35.43 18.46 -22.99
CA SER A 734 -34.60 18.28 -24.17
C SER A 734 -33.85 16.95 -24.07
N VAL A 735 -33.91 16.13 -25.12
CA VAL A 735 -33.22 14.83 -25.23
C VAL A 735 -32.32 14.87 -26.46
N CYS A 736 -31.04 14.60 -26.28
CA CYS A 736 -30.04 14.63 -27.36
C CYS A 736 -29.64 13.23 -27.84
N SER A 737 -29.28 13.11 -29.11
CA SER A 737 -28.61 11.93 -29.68
C SER A 737 -27.40 11.53 -28.84
N ASN A 738 -26.63 12.52 -28.39
CA ASN A 738 -25.34 12.45 -27.73
C ASN A 738 -25.39 12.04 -26.24
N GLY A 739 -26.44 11.32 -25.82
CA GLY A 739 -26.47 10.63 -24.54
C GLY A 739 -26.67 11.50 -23.30
N TRP A 740 -27.24 12.69 -23.45
CA TRP A 740 -27.63 13.59 -22.36
C TRP A 740 -29.07 14.09 -22.48
N ILE A 741 -29.64 14.49 -21.34
CA ILE A 741 -30.92 15.22 -21.23
C ILE A 741 -30.76 16.47 -20.38
N THR A 742 -31.65 17.43 -20.56
CA THR A 742 -31.77 18.58 -19.66
C THR A 742 -33.24 19.02 -19.56
N PRO A 743 -33.73 19.40 -18.36
CA PRO A 743 -35.04 20.03 -18.23
C PRO A 743 -35.08 21.45 -18.82
N MET A 744 -33.95 21.99 -19.27
CA MET A 744 -33.87 23.28 -19.97
C MET A 744 -34.36 23.14 -21.42
N ARG A 745 -34.98 24.20 -21.93
CA ARG A 745 -35.33 24.30 -23.36
C ARG A 745 -34.09 24.61 -24.17
N THR A 746 -33.59 23.64 -24.94
CA THR A 746 -32.44 23.84 -25.82
C THR A 746 -32.63 23.15 -27.17
N THR A 747 -31.76 23.48 -28.12
CA THR A 747 -31.55 22.76 -29.38
C THR A 747 -30.07 22.46 -29.60
N LEU A 748 -29.22 22.69 -28.58
CA LEU A 748 -27.80 22.36 -28.64
C LEU A 748 -27.62 20.86 -28.82
N THR A 749 -26.51 20.47 -29.43
CA THR A 749 -26.17 19.08 -29.78
C THR A 749 -24.78 18.74 -29.29
N SER A 750 -24.39 19.25 -28.11
CA SER A 750 -23.05 19.08 -27.56
C SER A 750 -22.65 17.61 -27.56
N TYR A 751 -21.56 17.27 -28.25
CA TYR A 751 -21.00 15.92 -28.34
C TYR A 751 -19.68 15.79 -27.56
N SER A 752 -18.96 16.91 -27.35
CA SER A 752 -17.69 16.91 -26.61
C SER A 752 -17.96 16.83 -25.11
N ASN A 753 -17.71 15.66 -24.55
CA ASN A 753 -17.80 15.39 -23.13
C ASN A 753 -16.81 16.24 -22.31
N GLN A 754 -17.23 16.70 -21.14
CA GLN A 754 -16.39 17.44 -20.17
C GLN A 754 -16.67 16.91 -18.75
N PRO A 755 -15.74 17.04 -17.79
CA PRO A 755 -16.03 16.74 -16.40
C PRO A 755 -17.15 17.64 -15.85
N LEU A 756 -18.06 17.08 -15.07
CA LEU A 756 -19.11 17.83 -14.37
C LEU A 756 -18.70 18.20 -12.92
N PRO A 757 -19.08 19.37 -12.40
CA PRO A 757 -19.78 20.45 -13.09
C PRO A 757 -18.87 21.17 -14.10
N ASP A 758 -19.45 21.62 -15.22
CA ASP A 758 -18.73 22.34 -16.27
C ASP A 758 -19.19 23.82 -16.37
N PRO A 759 -18.48 24.77 -15.75
CA PRO A 759 -18.88 26.18 -15.74
C PRO A 759 -18.70 26.89 -17.10
N THR A 760 -18.29 26.20 -18.16
CA THR A 760 -18.15 26.80 -19.50
C THR A 760 -19.52 27.07 -20.13
N SER A 761 -19.62 28.15 -20.92
CA SER A 761 -20.90 28.61 -21.47
C SER A 761 -21.35 27.86 -22.74
N THR A 762 -20.70 26.77 -23.12
CA THR A 762 -20.95 26.07 -24.40
C THR A 762 -21.90 24.89 -24.26
N ASN A 763 -22.13 24.38 -23.05
CA ASN A 763 -22.99 23.23 -22.79
C ASN A 763 -24.34 23.66 -22.18
N PRO A 764 -25.45 22.92 -22.45
CA PRO A 764 -26.73 23.19 -21.80
C PRO A 764 -26.61 23.18 -20.28
N SER A 765 -27.34 24.04 -19.57
CA SER A 765 -27.37 23.97 -18.11
C SER A 765 -28.26 22.85 -17.58
N ALA A 766 -28.06 22.46 -16.32
CA ALA A 766 -28.81 21.40 -15.63
C ALA A 766 -28.74 20.04 -16.35
N MET A 767 -27.57 19.69 -16.89
CA MET A 767 -27.38 18.46 -17.65
C MET A 767 -27.44 17.21 -16.77
N ILE A 768 -28.09 16.18 -17.31
CA ILE A 768 -28.11 14.83 -16.79
C ILE A 768 -27.51 13.96 -17.89
N CYS A 769 -26.32 13.44 -17.63
CA CYS A 769 -25.49 12.73 -18.60
C CYS A 769 -25.43 11.25 -18.22
N PRO A 770 -26.38 10.42 -18.65
CA PRO A 770 -26.27 8.97 -18.48
C PRO A 770 -25.12 8.38 -19.29
N ASN A 771 -24.77 8.92 -20.46
CA ASN A 771 -23.56 8.54 -21.20
C ASN A 771 -23.26 9.59 -22.27
N TRP A 772 -22.83 10.78 -21.87
CA TRP A 772 -22.63 11.89 -22.81
C TRP A 772 -21.36 11.69 -23.62
N ASP A 773 -21.51 11.55 -24.93
CA ASP A 773 -20.40 11.47 -25.89
C ASP A 773 -20.95 11.79 -27.30
N ASP A 774 -20.09 11.73 -28.31
CA ASP A 774 -20.44 11.80 -29.72
C ASP A 774 -21.13 10.49 -30.16
N LEU A 775 -22.46 10.42 -30.00
CA LEU A 775 -23.25 9.21 -30.24
C LEU A 775 -24.13 9.32 -31.48
N TYR A 776 -24.06 8.29 -32.31
CA TYR A 776 -24.78 8.19 -33.56
C TYR A 776 -25.86 7.10 -33.48
N PRO A 777 -27.12 7.42 -33.14
CA PRO A 777 -28.21 6.44 -33.16
C PRO A 777 -28.60 6.10 -34.62
N PRO A 778 -28.35 4.87 -35.12
CA PRO A 778 -28.63 4.52 -36.52
C PRO A 778 -30.12 4.31 -36.76
N GLN A 779 -30.59 4.41 -38.01
CA GLN A 779 -32.02 4.34 -38.37
C GLN A 779 -32.78 3.08 -37.90
N SER A 780 -32.12 1.95 -37.63
CA SER A 780 -32.75 0.71 -37.14
C SER A 780 -32.78 0.59 -35.60
N ASN A 781 -31.95 1.35 -34.89
CA ASN A 781 -31.93 1.48 -33.43
C ASN A 781 -32.38 2.91 -33.05
N GLY A 782 -32.40 3.29 -31.78
CA GLY A 782 -32.78 4.68 -31.48
C GLY A 782 -33.08 4.98 -30.03
N ILE A 783 -33.63 6.17 -29.83
CA ILE A 783 -33.95 6.68 -28.51
C ILE A 783 -35.45 6.52 -28.27
N TRP A 784 -35.80 5.89 -27.17
CA TRP A 784 -37.17 5.58 -26.80
C TRP A 784 -37.56 6.32 -25.52
N PHE A 785 -38.83 6.69 -25.43
CA PHE A 785 -39.41 7.35 -24.25
C PHE A 785 -40.64 6.59 -23.78
N LEU A 786 -40.73 6.32 -22.48
CA LEU A 786 -41.92 5.77 -21.83
C LEU A 786 -42.24 6.58 -20.57
N TYR A 787 -43.51 6.99 -20.43
CA TYR A 787 -44.06 7.46 -19.16
C TYR A 787 -44.84 6.31 -18.50
N ASP A 788 -44.26 5.74 -17.46
CA ASP A 788 -44.81 4.63 -16.68
C ASP A 788 -45.50 5.20 -15.43
N SER A 789 -46.75 5.64 -15.63
CA SER A 789 -47.55 6.27 -14.56
C SER A 789 -47.84 5.34 -13.38
N LEU A 790 -47.89 4.02 -13.58
CA LEU A 790 -48.15 3.04 -12.53
C LEU A 790 -46.98 2.89 -11.56
N ASN A 791 -45.75 3.05 -12.06
CA ASN A 791 -44.53 2.97 -11.25
C ASN A 791 -43.90 4.34 -11.01
N HIS A 792 -44.65 5.43 -11.24
CA HIS A 792 -44.25 6.79 -10.89
C HIS A 792 -42.91 7.23 -11.50
N ARG A 793 -42.67 6.93 -12.79
CA ARG A 793 -41.38 7.19 -13.45
C ARG A 793 -41.49 7.48 -14.94
N ILE A 794 -40.49 8.19 -15.46
CA ILE A 794 -40.17 8.22 -16.89
C ILE A 794 -38.92 7.39 -17.15
N ILE A 795 -38.83 6.83 -18.36
CA ILE A 795 -37.69 6.06 -18.85
C ILE A 795 -37.31 6.60 -20.22
N ILE A 796 -36.03 6.93 -20.40
CA ILE A 796 -35.44 7.25 -21.70
C ILE A 796 -34.32 6.25 -21.95
N GLU A 797 -34.45 5.51 -23.03
CA GLU A 797 -33.54 4.43 -23.41
C GLU A 797 -32.82 4.79 -24.70
N TRP A 798 -31.48 4.77 -24.68
CA TRP A 798 -30.65 4.71 -25.88
C TRP A 798 -30.43 3.23 -26.19
N ASP A 799 -31.22 2.72 -27.13
CA ASP A 799 -31.28 1.29 -27.44
C ASP A 799 -30.17 0.92 -28.43
N SER A 800 -29.02 0.43 -27.92
CA SER A 800 -27.88 -0.01 -28.74
C SER A 800 -27.47 1.06 -29.74
N VAL A 801 -26.98 2.19 -29.22
CA VAL A 801 -26.42 3.30 -30.00
C VAL A 801 -24.90 3.14 -30.05
N HIS A 802 -24.27 3.51 -31.17
CA HIS A 802 -22.82 3.46 -31.28
C HIS A 802 -22.22 4.85 -31.22
N TYR A 803 -20.92 4.94 -30.95
CA TYR A 803 -20.18 6.20 -31.02
C TYR A 803 -20.02 6.61 -32.49
N TYR A 804 -19.92 7.91 -32.76
CA TYR A 804 -19.70 8.42 -34.11
C TYR A 804 -18.39 7.85 -34.70
N ASN A 805 -17.35 7.79 -33.85
CA ASN A 805 -16.08 7.13 -34.11
C ASN A 805 -15.47 6.65 -32.78
N PRO A 806 -15.27 5.34 -32.55
CA PRO A 806 -15.50 4.19 -33.45
C PRO A 806 -16.98 3.75 -33.55
N ARG A 807 -17.41 3.27 -34.73
CA ARG A 807 -18.80 2.80 -34.97
C ARG A 807 -19.06 1.37 -34.51
N GLU A 808 -18.03 0.65 -34.13
CA GLU A 808 -18.05 -0.74 -33.66
C GLU A 808 -18.31 -0.87 -32.16
N VAL A 809 -18.28 0.24 -31.41
CA VAL A 809 -18.58 0.25 -29.97
C VAL A 809 -20.04 0.62 -29.78
N TRP A 810 -20.82 -0.29 -29.20
CA TRP A 810 -22.27 -0.14 -29.01
C TRP A 810 -22.66 -0.17 -27.54
N ASP A 811 -23.34 0.87 -27.08
CA ASP A 811 -23.83 0.95 -25.72
C ASP A 811 -25.37 0.99 -25.69
N LYS A 812 -25.92 0.33 -24.68
CA LYS A 812 -27.36 0.28 -24.42
C LYS A 812 -27.58 0.67 -22.96
N PHE A 813 -28.13 1.85 -22.76
CA PHE A 813 -28.28 2.48 -21.45
C PHE A 813 -29.59 3.25 -21.36
N GLN A 814 -30.03 3.51 -20.13
CA GLN A 814 -31.25 4.26 -19.87
C GLN A 814 -31.10 5.18 -18.67
N VAL A 815 -31.85 6.27 -18.68
CA VAL A 815 -32.11 7.12 -17.52
C VAL A 815 -33.56 6.97 -17.10
N ILE A 816 -33.75 6.75 -15.80
CA ILE A 816 -35.04 6.65 -15.13
C ILE A 816 -35.15 7.79 -14.15
N ILE A 817 -36.21 8.58 -14.24
CA ILE A 817 -36.49 9.66 -13.29
C ILE A 817 -37.82 9.36 -12.63
N TYR A 818 -37.81 9.26 -11.31
CA TYR A 818 -39.00 9.03 -10.51
C TYR A 818 -39.70 10.35 -10.19
N ASP A 819 -41.03 10.36 -10.13
CA ASP A 819 -41.80 11.53 -9.70
C ASP A 819 -41.64 11.82 -8.19
N SER A 820 -42.25 12.91 -7.72
CA SER A 820 -42.08 13.36 -6.34
C SER A 820 -42.68 12.44 -5.27
N THR A 821 -43.47 11.43 -5.64
CA THR A 821 -44.05 10.45 -4.70
C THR A 821 -43.03 9.40 -4.27
N VAL A 822 -41.96 9.21 -5.04
CA VAL A 822 -40.82 8.30 -4.76
C VAL A 822 -39.53 9.10 -4.49
N ALA A 823 -39.67 10.40 -4.23
CA ALA A 823 -38.57 11.35 -4.00
C ALA A 823 -37.76 11.07 -2.72
N GLY A 824 -36.57 11.67 -2.67
CA GLY A 824 -35.81 11.80 -1.42
C GLY A 824 -36.37 12.88 -0.47
N PRO A 825 -35.73 13.12 0.68
CA PRO A 825 -36.10 14.17 1.63
C PRO A 825 -36.32 15.51 0.93
N ASN A 826 -37.27 16.33 1.39
CA ASN A 826 -37.57 17.64 0.80
C ASN A 826 -38.10 17.63 -0.65
N GLY A 827 -38.50 16.47 -1.18
CA GLY A 827 -39.25 16.34 -2.44
C GLY A 827 -38.43 16.41 -3.73
N TYR A 828 -37.12 16.16 -3.66
CA TYR A 828 -36.25 16.08 -4.85
C TYR A 828 -36.40 14.73 -5.55
N ASN A 829 -36.48 14.75 -6.87
CA ASN A 829 -36.67 13.55 -7.65
C ASN A 829 -35.40 12.68 -7.65
N LYS A 830 -35.57 11.36 -7.57
CA LYS A 830 -34.49 10.38 -7.71
C LYS A 830 -34.22 10.11 -9.18
N ILE A 831 -32.95 10.06 -9.55
CA ILE A 831 -32.48 9.77 -10.91
C ILE A 831 -31.71 8.44 -10.85
N LEU A 832 -31.94 7.56 -11.81
CA LEU A 832 -31.30 6.26 -11.88
C LEU A 832 -30.80 6.02 -13.30
N PHE A 833 -29.49 5.85 -13.45
CA PHE A 833 -28.88 5.39 -14.68
C PHE A 833 -28.74 3.87 -14.64
N GLN A 834 -29.01 3.19 -15.74
CA GLN A 834 -28.74 1.77 -15.89
C GLN A 834 -28.07 1.47 -17.22
N TYR A 835 -27.15 0.51 -17.21
CA TYR A 835 -26.36 0.12 -18.38
C TYR A 835 -26.51 -1.38 -18.64
N LYS A 836 -27.17 -1.76 -19.74
CA LYS A 836 -27.28 -3.15 -20.18
C LYS A 836 -26.03 -3.61 -20.90
N THR A 837 -25.53 -2.76 -21.80
CA THR A 837 -24.22 -2.93 -22.42
C THR A 837 -23.47 -1.62 -22.32
N ARG A 838 -22.28 -1.67 -21.74
CA ARG A 838 -21.25 -0.62 -21.83
C ARG A 838 -19.92 -1.31 -22.08
N ASN A 839 -19.32 -1.11 -23.25
CA ASN A 839 -18.17 -1.91 -23.70
C ASN A 839 -16.80 -1.35 -23.28
N GLY A 840 -16.73 -0.65 -22.15
CA GLY A 840 -15.46 -0.16 -21.59
C GLY A 840 -14.80 1.00 -22.33
N PHE A 841 -15.50 1.64 -23.27
CA PHE A 841 -15.01 2.86 -23.92
C PHE A 841 -15.09 4.04 -22.94
N THR A 842 -13.96 4.72 -22.73
CA THR A 842 -13.77 5.70 -21.63
C THR A 842 -13.91 7.16 -22.05
N SER A 843 -14.38 7.41 -23.28
CA SER A 843 -14.47 8.77 -23.84
C SER A 843 -15.73 9.54 -23.41
N SER A 844 -16.65 8.97 -22.63
CA SER A 844 -17.93 9.62 -22.34
C SER A 844 -17.84 10.55 -21.11
N THR A 845 -18.93 11.18 -20.70
CA THR A 845 -19.12 11.81 -19.38
C THR A 845 -20.37 11.23 -18.74
N ILE A 846 -20.27 10.85 -17.48
CA ILE A 846 -21.39 10.32 -16.69
C ILE A 846 -21.56 11.18 -15.46
N GLY A 847 -22.77 11.69 -15.24
CA GLY A 847 -23.01 12.53 -14.09
C GLY A 847 -24.23 13.42 -14.20
N ILE A 848 -24.33 14.33 -13.24
CA ILE A 848 -25.41 15.31 -13.12
C ILE A 848 -24.83 16.65 -12.69
N GLU A 849 -25.41 17.76 -13.12
CA GLU A 849 -25.03 19.10 -12.66
C GLU A 849 -26.21 20.06 -12.53
N ASP A 850 -26.02 21.12 -11.78
CA ASP A 850 -27.05 22.09 -11.50
C ASP A 850 -27.26 23.12 -12.62
N HIS A 851 -28.29 23.94 -12.47
CA HIS A 851 -28.64 24.99 -13.43
C HIS A 851 -27.62 26.13 -13.57
N THR A 852 -26.66 26.27 -12.65
CA THR A 852 -25.56 27.23 -12.78
C THR A 852 -24.27 26.61 -13.30
N ASN A 853 -24.26 25.29 -13.54
CA ASN A 853 -23.11 24.50 -13.96
C ASN A 853 -21.89 24.63 -13.03
N THR A 854 -22.12 24.85 -11.73
CA THR A 854 -21.05 24.96 -10.73
C THR A 854 -21.15 23.92 -9.63
N ILE A 855 -22.28 23.22 -9.56
CA ILE A 855 -22.52 22.15 -8.60
C ILE A 855 -22.85 20.88 -9.38
N GLY A 856 -22.15 19.78 -9.12
CA GLY A 856 -22.39 18.56 -9.88
C GLY A 856 -21.60 17.36 -9.39
N ILE A 857 -21.96 16.21 -9.93
CA ILE A 857 -21.30 14.92 -9.73
C ILE A 857 -20.78 14.45 -11.07
N ASN A 858 -19.46 14.40 -11.22
CA ASN A 858 -18.80 13.62 -12.26
C ASN A 858 -18.51 12.21 -11.73
N TYR A 859 -19.21 11.21 -12.26
CA TYR A 859 -19.08 9.83 -11.82
C TYR A 859 -17.91 9.14 -12.58
N PRO A 860 -16.98 8.47 -11.88
CA PRO A 860 -15.81 7.83 -12.50
C PRO A 860 -16.21 6.66 -13.41
N GLN A 861 -15.62 6.60 -14.59
CA GLN A 861 -16.04 5.69 -15.66
C GLN A 861 -15.37 4.33 -15.64
N GLU A 862 -14.23 4.21 -14.95
CA GLU A 862 -13.31 3.07 -14.98
C GLU A 862 -13.88 1.75 -14.40
N GLY A 863 -15.10 1.78 -13.84
CA GLY A 863 -15.76 0.60 -13.25
C GLY A 863 -17.15 0.27 -13.80
N ILE A 864 -17.64 0.97 -14.82
CA ILE A 864 -18.98 0.72 -15.37
C ILE A 864 -18.87 -0.27 -16.53
N ILE A 865 -19.05 -1.54 -16.20
CA ILE A 865 -19.22 -2.66 -17.13
C ILE A 865 -20.72 -2.96 -17.35
N ARG A 866 -21.05 -4.11 -17.94
CA ARG A 866 -22.44 -4.59 -18.08
C ARG A 866 -23.15 -4.65 -16.73
N GLU A 867 -24.46 -4.38 -16.74
CA GLU A 867 -25.36 -4.55 -15.60
C GLU A 867 -25.08 -3.62 -14.39
N ARG A 868 -24.64 -2.39 -14.67
CA ARG A 868 -24.44 -1.35 -13.66
C ARG A 868 -25.70 -0.51 -13.47
N ALA A 869 -25.96 -0.11 -12.23
CA ALA A 869 -26.98 0.87 -11.88
C ALA A 869 -26.38 1.96 -10.98
N ILE A 870 -26.70 3.23 -11.27
CA ILE A 870 -26.20 4.40 -10.53
C ILE A 870 -27.39 5.28 -10.17
N ARG A 871 -27.68 5.42 -8.88
CA ARG A 871 -28.73 6.26 -8.33
C ARG A 871 -28.15 7.57 -7.85
N PHE A 872 -28.72 8.68 -8.34
CA PHE A 872 -28.50 10.01 -7.82
C PHE A 872 -29.72 10.43 -7.01
N THR A 873 -29.47 10.76 -5.74
CA THR A 873 -30.52 11.13 -4.79
C THR A 873 -29.98 12.14 -3.81
N ASN A 874 -30.86 12.94 -3.23
CA ASN A 874 -30.52 13.89 -2.17
C ASN A 874 -30.76 13.30 -0.77
N VAL A 875 -31.02 12.00 -0.68
CA VAL A 875 -31.11 11.28 0.59
C VAL A 875 -29.73 11.29 1.23
N TRP A 876 -29.65 11.80 2.45
CA TRP A 876 -28.41 11.76 3.22
C TRP A 876 -27.91 10.31 3.34
N PRO A 877 -26.62 10.03 3.13
CA PRO A 877 -26.06 8.69 3.26
C PRO A 877 -26.36 8.07 4.62
N GLN A 878 -27.18 7.02 4.64
CA GLN A 878 -27.46 6.23 5.84
C GLN A 878 -26.85 4.84 5.68
N VAL A 879 -25.91 4.51 6.56
CA VAL A 879 -25.32 3.18 6.64
C VAL A 879 -26.29 2.25 7.36
N VAL A 880 -26.53 1.06 6.80
CA VAL A 880 -27.31 0.02 7.47
C VAL A 880 -26.38 -0.72 8.43
N CYS A 881 -26.48 -0.45 9.74
CA CYS A 881 -25.78 -1.26 10.73
C CYS A 881 -26.28 -2.70 10.67
N ILE A 882 -25.40 -3.64 10.31
CA ILE A 882 -25.62 -5.06 10.61
C ILE A 882 -25.35 -5.24 12.11
N CYS A 883 -26.37 -5.10 12.95
CA CYS A 883 -26.29 -5.63 14.30
C CYS A 883 -26.27 -7.16 14.21
N GLN A 884 -25.08 -7.77 14.17
CA GLN A 884 -24.93 -9.19 14.46
C GLN A 884 -25.01 -9.38 15.99
N ASP A 885 -26.02 -10.14 16.42
CA ASP A 885 -26.17 -10.63 17.79
C ASP A 885 -24.89 -11.37 18.24
N PHE A 886 -24.25 -10.86 19.30
CA PHE A 886 -23.10 -11.54 19.91
C PHE A 886 -23.56 -12.72 20.78
N LYS A 887 -23.17 -13.94 20.38
CA LYS A 887 -23.02 -15.08 21.29
C LYS A 887 -21.56 -15.20 21.74
N ASN A 888 -21.34 -15.02 23.03
CA ASN A 888 -20.05 -15.19 23.71
C ASN A 888 -19.52 -16.64 23.65
N GLN A 889 -18.21 -16.79 23.40
CA GLN A 889 -17.34 -17.90 23.84
C GLN A 889 -16.40 -17.33 24.93
N LYS A 890 -15.93 -17.99 26.00
CA LYS A 890 -15.97 -19.37 26.52
C LYS A 890 -15.75 -19.26 28.04
N GLU A 891 -16.74 -19.68 28.84
CA GLU A 891 -16.66 -20.33 30.16
C GLU A 891 -18.11 -20.40 30.72
N LYS A 892 -18.65 -21.62 30.87
CA LYS A 892 -20.07 -21.86 31.23
C LYS A 892 -20.36 -21.45 32.67
N VAL A 893 -20.79 -20.21 32.85
CA VAL A 893 -21.80 -19.90 33.87
C VAL A 893 -23.13 -20.02 33.14
N SER A 894 -23.98 -20.97 33.52
CA SER A 894 -25.33 -21.05 32.97
C SER A 894 -26.05 -19.71 33.23
N TYR A 895 -26.72 -19.17 32.21
CA TYR A 895 -27.47 -17.92 32.33
C TYR A 895 -28.41 -17.97 33.55
N PRO A 896 -28.49 -16.89 34.35
CA PRO A 896 -29.41 -16.85 35.48
C PRO A 896 -30.83 -17.19 35.03
N THR A 897 -31.44 -18.18 35.68
CA THR A 897 -32.86 -18.47 35.41
C THR A 897 -33.69 -17.52 36.25
N ILE A 898 -34.45 -16.65 35.60
CA ILE A 898 -35.41 -15.77 36.27
C ILE A 898 -36.73 -16.52 36.39
N ILE A 899 -37.13 -16.83 37.62
CA ILE A 899 -38.45 -17.42 37.89
C ILE A 899 -39.23 -16.44 38.76
N ALA A 900 -40.28 -15.87 38.20
CA ALA A 900 -41.11 -14.80 38.78
C ALA A 900 -40.32 -13.54 39.18
N SER A 901 -39.74 -13.50 40.37
CA SER A 901 -38.92 -12.40 40.90
C SER A 901 -37.63 -12.86 41.57
N GLN A 902 -37.20 -14.10 41.30
CA GLN A 902 -35.96 -14.66 41.82
C GLN A 902 -34.99 -14.94 40.67
N VAL A 903 -33.74 -14.55 40.88
CA VAL A 903 -32.61 -14.86 40.01
C VAL A 903 -31.89 -16.08 40.58
N LYS A 904 -31.93 -17.19 39.85
CA LYS A 904 -31.19 -18.39 40.20
C LYS A 904 -29.89 -18.51 39.41
N LEU A 905 -28.77 -18.65 40.10
CA LEU A 905 -27.44 -18.86 39.53
C LEU A 905 -26.96 -20.26 39.86
N ASN A 906 -26.77 -21.09 38.84
CA ASN A 906 -26.11 -22.39 38.98
C ASN A 906 -24.61 -22.23 38.73
N LEU A 907 -23.81 -22.50 39.75
CA LEU A 907 -22.36 -22.39 39.77
C LEU A 907 -21.73 -23.78 39.59
N GLU A 908 -20.60 -23.87 38.89
CA GLU A 908 -19.90 -25.15 38.74
C GLU A 908 -19.28 -25.66 40.05
N ARG A 909 -19.01 -24.76 41.01
CA ARG A 909 -18.42 -25.01 42.35
C ARG A 909 -19.05 -24.08 43.40
N GLU A 910 -19.04 -24.47 44.67
CA GLU A 910 -19.54 -23.62 45.77
C GLU A 910 -18.64 -22.39 45.95
N LYS A 911 -19.08 -21.21 45.50
CA LYS A 911 -18.40 -19.92 45.67
C LYS A 911 -19.34 -18.86 46.23
N GLU A 912 -18.86 -18.06 47.18
CA GLU A 912 -19.60 -16.92 47.71
C GLU A 912 -19.67 -15.78 46.67
N ILE A 913 -20.85 -15.15 46.56
CA ILE A 913 -21.05 -13.97 45.69
C ILE A 913 -21.18 -12.70 46.51
N SER A 914 -20.70 -11.60 45.95
CA SER A 914 -20.91 -10.24 46.45
C SER A 914 -21.57 -9.40 45.35
N ILE A 915 -22.60 -8.64 45.70
CA ILE A 915 -23.38 -7.80 44.79
C ILE A 915 -23.00 -6.35 45.07
N TYR A 916 -22.75 -5.57 44.02
CA TYR A 916 -22.36 -4.17 44.04
C TYR A 916 -23.34 -3.34 43.20
N ASN A 917 -23.51 -2.07 43.52
CA ASN A 917 -24.20 -1.13 42.63
C ASN A 917 -23.22 -0.58 41.57
N LEU A 918 -23.72 0.21 40.61
CA LEU A 918 -22.89 0.81 39.56
C LEU A 918 -21.82 1.80 40.07
N THR A 919 -21.96 2.33 41.28
CA THR A 919 -20.93 3.19 41.90
C THR A 919 -19.84 2.38 42.60
N GLY A 920 -19.85 1.05 42.48
CA GLY A 920 -18.83 0.16 43.06
C GLY A 920 -19.02 -0.13 44.55
N SER A 921 -20.12 0.32 45.16
CA SER A 921 -20.44 0.06 46.57
C SER A 921 -21.07 -1.31 46.74
N LYS A 922 -20.58 -2.10 47.71
CA LYS A 922 -21.11 -3.44 47.99
C LYS A 922 -22.49 -3.35 48.63
N VAL A 923 -23.49 -3.95 48.00
CA VAL A 923 -24.90 -3.95 48.40
C VAL A 923 -25.27 -5.21 49.18
N LYS A 924 -24.76 -6.38 48.79
CA LYS A 924 -25.11 -7.66 49.46
C LYS A 924 -24.05 -8.75 49.27
N SER A 925 -24.07 -9.80 50.09
CA SER A 925 -23.35 -11.05 49.85
C SER A 925 -24.25 -12.24 50.08
N LEU A 926 -24.08 -13.29 49.27
CA LEU A 926 -24.83 -14.54 49.39
C LEU A 926 -23.85 -15.72 49.37
N LYS A 927 -24.01 -16.61 50.34
CA LYS A 927 -23.31 -17.90 50.38
C LYS A 927 -24.15 -18.94 49.63
N PRO A 928 -23.53 -19.77 48.79
CA PRO A 928 -24.26 -20.77 48.02
C PRO A 928 -24.78 -21.89 48.91
N LYS A 929 -25.89 -22.51 48.50
CA LYS A 929 -26.44 -23.71 49.13
C LYS A 929 -26.32 -24.84 48.12
N GLY A 930 -25.21 -25.56 48.13
CA GLY A 930 -24.83 -26.41 47.00
C GLY A 930 -24.31 -25.59 45.82
N LYS A 931 -24.46 -26.12 44.61
CA LYS A 931 -24.11 -25.41 43.35
C LYS A 931 -25.12 -24.34 42.93
N GLU A 932 -26.15 -24.04 43.73
CA GLU A 932 -27.20 -23.05 43.39
C GLU A 932 -27.15 -21.86 44.35
N ILE A 933 -27.32 -20.65 43.80
CA ILE A 933 -27.61 -19.41 44.53
C ILE A 933 -28.95 -18.87 44.06
N VAL A 934 -29.82 -18.52 44.99
CA VAL A 934 -31.10 -17.86 44.72
C VAL A 934 -31.06 -16.44 45.29
N LEU A 935 -31.24 -15.44 44.44
CA LEU A 935 -31.36 -14.04 44.80
C LEU A 935 -32.80 -13.58 44.58
N ASP A 936 -33.47 -13.12 45.63
CA ASP A 936 -34.79 -12.50 45.47
C ASP A 936 -34.64 -11.03 45.08
N MET A 937 -35.12 -10.67 43.89
CA MET A 937 -34.97 -9.32 43.35
C MET A 937 -35.79 -8.28 44.12
N LYS A 938 -36.77 -8.70 44.94
CA LYS A 938 -37.49 -7.77 45.83
C LYS A 938 -36.60 -7.22 46.96
N GLU A 939 -35.47 -7.86 47.22
CA GLU A 939 -34.51 -7.44 48.24
C GLU A 939 -33.51 -6.40 47.73
N LEU A 940 -33.53 -6.07 46.44
CA LEU A 940 -32.70 -5.04 45.83
C LEU A 940 -33.58 -3.90 45.31
N PRO A 941 -33.17 -2.63 45.50
CA PRO A 941 -33.81 -1.51 44.82
C PRO A 941 -33.83 -1.70 43.29
N LYS A 942 -34.72 -0.99 42.58
CA LYS A 942 -34.65 -0.97 41.10
C LYS A 942 -33.34 -0.30 40.68
N GLY A 943 -32.51 -1.01 39.93
CA GLY A 943 -31.21 -0.51 39.49
C GLY A 943 -30.37 -1.59 38.82
N ILE A 944 -29.21 -1.19 38.32
CA ILE A 944 -28.25 -2.11 37.72
C ILE A 944 -27.24 -2.52 38.79
N TYR A 945 -27.01 -3.83 38.90
CA TYR A 945 -26.10 -4.40 39.88
C TYR A 945 -25.01 -5.23 39.20
N ILE A 946 -23.85 -5.28 39.85
CA ILE A 946 -22.68 -6.06 39.47
C ILE A 946 -22.52 -7.19 40.48
N ILE A 947 -22.54 -8.43 40.02
CA ILE A 947 -22.28 -9.60 40.88
C ILE A 947 -20.83 -10.06 40.67
N ASN A 948 -20.05 -10.07 41.75
CA ASN A 948 -18.68 -10.56 41.80
C ASN A 948 -18.62 -11.95 42.47
N LEU A 949 -17.98 -12.90 41.80
CA LEU A 949 -17.70 -14.26 42.29
C LEU A 949 -16.29 -14.27 42.89
N LYS A 950 -16.16 -14.49 44.21
CA LYS A 950 -14.83 -14.54 44.84
C LYS A 950 -14.14 -15.88 44.58
N GLU A 951 -12.96 -15.83 43.96
CA GLU A 951 -11.99 -16.93 43.93
C GLU A 951 -10.61 -16.36 44.28
N ASN A 952 -9.99 -16.87 45.35
CA ASN A 952 -8.60 -16.62 45.77
C ASN A 952 -7.91 -15.34 45.21
N LYS A 953 -8.38 -14.17 45.68
CA LYS A 953 -7.78 -12.83 45.45
C LYS A 953 -7.60 -12.38 43.99
N LYS A 954 -8.28 -12.97 42.99
CA LYS A 954 -8.42 -12.39 41.64
C LYS A 954 -9.90 -12.19 41.32
N ASN A 955 -10.31 -10.96 40.99
CA ASN A 955 -11.69 -10.61 40.65
C ASN A 955 -12.00 -10.99 39.20
N LEU A 956 -13.01 -11.83 38.94
CA LEU A 956 -13.51 -12.08 37.59
C LEU A 956 -15.05 -12.22 37.53
N LYS A 957 -15.60 -11.69 36.43
CA LYS A 957 -16.99 -11.63 35.93
C LYS A 957 -17.91 -10.57 36.53
N VAL A 958 -18.54 -9.80 35.61
CA VAL A 958 -19.64 -8.86 35.83
C VAL A 958 -20.85 -9.41 35.08
N ILE A 959 -21.98 -9.60 35.77
CA ILE A 959 -23.27 -9.97 35.15
C ILE A 959 -24.22 -8.78 35.30
N LYS A 960 -24.71 -8.26 34.17
CA LYS A 960 -25.74 -7.21 34.13
C LYS A 960 -27.12 -7.85 34.23
N ILE A 961 -27.85 -7.56 35.29
CA ILE A 961 -29.26 -7.93 35.44
C ILE A 961 -30.08 -6.66 35.22
N ARG A 962 -31.03 -6.68 34.28
CA ARG A 962 -32.01 -5.61 34.05
C ARG A 962 -33.24 -5.82 34.92
#